data_AF-A0AAU2JDP2-F1
#
_entry.id   AF-A0AAU2JDP2-F1
#
_cell.length_a   1.000
_cell.length_b   1.000
_cell.length_c   1.000
_cell.angle_alpha   90.00
_cell.angle_beta   90.00
_cell.angle_gamma   90.00
#
_symmetry.space_group_name_H-M   'P 1'
#
loop_
_entity.id
_entity.type
_entity.pdbx_description
1 polymer ?
#
loop_
_entity_poly.entity_id
_entity_poly.type
_entity_poly.pdbx_seq_one_letter_code
_entity_poly.pdbx_strand_id
1 'polypeptide(L)'
;MKSSTKRQAPGSVRRRAATGATAAFLGLAVALGSGTASPAAAADPAAITGIILGVGANETQRTVTWYSSADTAQKLQVAPTSAVVNGEFPADAADFDATGAVNIATSGGFNRHATITGLKEHTAYSYRVGTEGNWSSTYSFKTQDFEGDYDFLFFGDPQIGSSGNLAQDQAGWKDTVDVSLAANPDAELLLSGGDQVETANTESQWNSFLAPDKLRQYPWAPTIGNHDVGGKAYEQHFTTPNTDRSAPLYSNGNPTSNTSGGDYWYIYKDVLFINLNSNSYATSQGGGGDAAHIKYVTDVINQHGAEAKWKVLTYHHAIYSPASHAKDGDNKVRRVDFSDAFSKLGVDLVLQGHDHSYSRSYEIKNGQKANPDEKPGAADLYPGPGGVIYVTANSASGSKYYDITKPDSSGTSGAGNGADPQNPNNYWYNSVQNQEHVRTYVKVEVRNDKLVVEDIRSGTCAAPNSEVEQGMSCTNTATGQPVGSTVDKFQVHPNHGTGQDLQVNVPNPAPGEFGWTIDGYNGLVDLGTAQERNGDHFEASGKINPITVSDSRRSLAPWSISADVGDFKDGDKTFSGSYLGWSPYVLDQGAGATSGESVASGYDDNGKGLSVSRGLAHADQGHARGGAKLGADLGLKIPDSVTKGGYRATLTITALSS
;
A
#
# COMPACT_ATOMS: atom_id res chain seq x y z
N MET A 1 24.84 68.14 -8.86
CA MET A 1 24.79 69.61 -9.05
C MET A 1 23.35 70.06 -9.00
N LYS A 2 23.06 71.08 -8.17
CA LYS A 2 21.96 72.10 -8.18
C LYS A 2 20.52 71.61 -8.48
N SER A 3 19.45 71.98 -7.78
CA SER A 3 19.17 72.91 -6.66
C SER A 3 17.69 72.65 -6.27
N SER A 4 17.31 72.48 -4.99
CA SER A 4 16.64 73.48 -4.13
C SER A 4 15.23 73.89 -4.61
N THR A 5 14.12 73.94 -3.85
CA THR A 5 13.77 74.36 -2.47
C THR A 5 12.26 73.98 -2.27
N LYS A 6 11.56 73.97 -1.12
CA LYS A 6 11.61 74.74 0.14
C LYS A 6 10.71 74.10 1.22
N ARG A 7 11.10 74.30 2.48
CA ARG A 7 10.42 74.00 3.76
C ARG A 7 9.33 75.04 4.10
N GLN A 8 8.37 74.71 4.97
CA GLN A 8 8.21 75.26 6.35
C GLN A 8 6.79 75.05 6.95
N ALA A 9 6.74 74.41 8.13
CA ALA A 9 5.85 74.78 9.26
C ALA A 9 6.53 75.95 10.04
N PRO A 10 6.05 76.49 11.20
CA PRO A 10 4.96 76.09 12.12
C PRO A 10 4.19 77.26 12.84
N GLY A 11 3.36 76.94 13.85
CA GLY A 11 2.97 77.85 14.96
C GLY A 11 1.55 77.56 15.50
N SER A 12 1.34 76.77 16.57
CA SER A 12 1.27 77.12 18.02
C SER A 12 0.49 78.41 18.34
N VAL A 13 -0.47 78.44 19.30
CA VAL A 13 -0.19 78.72 20.73
C VAL A 13 -1.48 78.73 21.61
N ARG A 14 -1.45 77.92 22.70
CA ARG A 14 -1.86 78.17 24.13
C ARG A 14 -3.34 78.36 24.51
N ARG A 15 -3.85 78.06 25.72
CA ARG A 15 -3.45 77.51 27.07
C ARG A 15 -4.78 77.52 27.91
N ARG A 16 -5.01 76.92 29.09
CA ARG A 16 -4.20 76.39 30.23
C ARG A 16 -5.17 75.66 31.20
N ALA A 17 -4.64 74.60 31.86
CA ALA A 17 -4.71 74.21 33.30
C ALA A 17 -6.06 74.28 34.09
N ALA A 18 -6.41 73.41 35.05
CA ALA A 18 -5.57 72.68 36.02
C ALA A 18 -6.32 71.49 36.70
N THR A 19 -5.55 70.47 37.09
CA THR A 19 -5.60 69.57 38.27
C THR A 19 -6.88 69.31 39.08
N GLY A 20 -7.11 68.03 39.41
CA GLY A 20 -7.82 67.59 40.62
C GLY A 20 -8.16 66.09 40.63
N ALA A 21 -7.55 65.32 41.52
CA ALA A 21 -7.77 63.89 41.72
C ALA A 21 -8.91 63.63 42.73
N THR A 22 -9.77 62.61 42.52
CA THR A 22 -10.30 61.75 43.59
C THR A 22 -10.99 60.50 43.03
N ALA A 23 -10.85 59.40 43.76
CA ALA A 23 -11.25 58.05 43.40
C ALA A 23 -12.64 57.65 43.95
N ALA A 24 -13.18 56.59 43.31
CA ALA A 24 -14.12 55.58 43.80
C ALA A 24 -15.57 56.00 44.15
N PHE A 25 -16.54 55.30 43.55
CA PHE A 25 -17.41 54.35 44.26
C PHE A 25 -18.12 53.41 43.28
N LEU A 26 -18.16 52.13 43.66
CA LEU A 26 -18.92 51.03 43.07
C LEU A 26 -20.42 51.38 42.91
N GLY A 27 -20.99 50.99 41.78
CA GLY A 27 -22.43 50.90 41.57
C GLY A 27 -22.74 49.66 40.74
N LEU A 28 -23.02 48.56 41.43
CA LEU A 28 -23.49 47.29 40.88
C LEU A 28 -24.88 47.51 40.26
N ALA A 29 -24.97 47.50 38.93
CA ALA A 29 -26.24 47.42 38.22
C ALA A 29 -26.30 46.06 37.52
N VAL A 30 -27.01 45.12 38.14
CA VAL A 30 -27.45 43.87 37.52
C VAL A 30 -28.49 44.24 36.47
N ALA A 31 -28.04 44.44 35.24
CA ALA A 31 -28.93 44.46 34.08
C ALA A 31 -29.22 43.01 33.72
N LEU A 32 -30.38 42.49 34.14
CA LEU A 32 -30.99 41.30 33.55
C LEU A 32 -31.41 41.65 32.12
N GLY A 33 -30.42 41.69 31.23
CA GLY A 33 -30.67 41.66 29.81
C GLY A 33 -31.16 40.28 29.45
N SER A 34 -32.45 40.18 29.10
CA SER A 34 -33.01 39.09 28.32
C SER A 34 -32.36 39.11 26.94
N GLY A 35 -31.08 38.75 26.88
CA GLY A 35 -30.41 38.40 25.64
C GLY A 35 -31.02 37.10 25.18
N THR A 36 -31.80 37.15 24.11
CA THR A 36 -32.03 35.99 23.26
C THR A 36 -30.65 35.48 22.87
N ALA A 37 -30.15 34.46 23.58
CA ALA A 37 -29.02 33.70 23.12
C ALA A 37 -29.47 33.06 21.81
N SER A 38 -29.12 33.68 20.68
CA SER A 38 -29.04 32.93 19.43
C SER A 38 -28.22 31.69 19.77
N PRO A 39 -28.72 30.46 19.55
CA PRO A 39 -27.88 29.29 19.71
C PRO A 39 -26.62 29.58 18.90
N ALA A 40 -25.46 29.47 19.54
CA ALA A 40 -24.20 29.46 18.81
C ALA A 40 -24.38 28.35 17.77
N ALA A 41 -24.48 28.72 16.50
CA ALA A 41 -24.50 27.74 15.44
C ALA A 41 -23.23 26.91 15.64
N ALA A 42 -23.39 25.61 15.89
CA ALA A 42 -22.24 24.71 15.89
C ALA A 42 -21.54 24.94 14.55
N ALA A 43 -20.25 25.27 14.58
CA ALA A 43 -19.48 25.40 13.35
C ALA A 43 -19.64 24.10 12.56
N ASP A 44 -19.86 24.22 11.24
CA ASP A 44 -20.01 23.04 10.40
C ASP A 44 -18.79 22.12 10.59
N PRO A 45 -18.99 20.80 10.68
CA PRO A 45 -17.88 19.86 10.80
C PRO A 45 -16.87 20.05 9.66
N ALA A 46 -15.58 19.91 9.98
CA ALA A 46 -14.52 20.06 9.00
C ALA A 46 -14.72 19.08 7.83
N ALA A 47 -14.75 19.56 6.60
CA ALA A 47 -14.83 18.73 5.42
C ALA A 47 -13.45 18.08 5.17
N ILE A 48 -13.45 16.76 4.96
CA ILE A 48 -12.25 15.97 4.71
C ILE A 48 -12.24 15.52 3.25
N THR A 49 -11.16 15.84 2.53
CA THR A 49 -11.00 15.52 1.10
C THR A 49 -9.55 15.14 0.79
N GLY A 50 -9.27 14.73 -0.45
CA GLY A 50 -7.89 14.49 -0.90
C GLY A 50 -7.16 13.36 -0.17
N ILE A 51 -7.88 12.40 0.40
CA ILE A 51 -7.26 11.31 1.17
C ILE A 51 -6.48 10.40 0.23
N ILE A 52 -5.20 10.17 0.54
CA ILE A 52 -4.33 9.21 -0.15
C ILE A 52 -3.48 8.43 0.85
N LEU A 53 -3.28 7.14 0.59
CA LEU A 53 -2.36 6.25 1.30
C LEU A 53 -0.99 6.27 0.60
N GLY A 54 0.06 6.62 1.32
CA GLY A 54 1.43 6.68 0.82
C GLY A 54 2.35 5.62 1.44
N VAL A 55 3.51 5.44 0.81
CA VAL A 55 4.59 4.59 1.36
C VAL A 55 5.13 5.14 2.67
N GLY A 56 5.43 4.26 3.62
CA GLY A 56 6.22 4.58 4.82
C GLY A 56 7.72 4.36 4.58
N ALA A 57 8.53 4.52 5.63
CA ALA A 57 9.98 4.31 5.51
C ALA A 57 10.38 2.85 5.27
N ASN A 58 9.49 1.91 5.64
CA ASN A 58 9.57 0.47 5.41
C ASN A 58 8.18 -0.18 5.50
N GLU A 59 8.11 -1.50 5.41
CA GLU A 59 6.88 -2.31 5.33
C GLU A 59 6.01 -2.14 6.58
N THR A 60 6.62 -1.85 7.73
CA THR A 60 5.95 -1.63 9.02
C THR A 60 5.24 -0.27 9.12
N GLN A 61 5.37 0.57 8.10
CA GLN A 61 4.86 1.94 8.08
C GLN A 61 4.02 2.27 6.85
N ARG A 62 3.07 3.18 7.00
CA ARG A 62 2.33 3.82 5.89
C ARG A 62 2.10 5.29 6.24
N THR A 63 2.07 6.16 5.24
CA THR A 63 1.64 7.55 5.44
C THR A 63 0.22 7.72 4.94
N VAL A 64 -0.53 8.65 5.52
CA VAL A 64 -1.79 9.11 4.93
C VAL A 64 -1.77 10.61 4.92
N THR A 65 -2.17 11.21 3.82
CA THR A 65 -2.31 12.66 3.65
C THR A 65 -3.73 12.99 3.23
N TRP A 66 -4.26 14.12 3.70
CA TRP A 66 -5.60 14.61 3.38
C TRP A 66 -5.71 16.12 3.59
N TYR A 67 -6.78 16.71 3.06
CA TYR A 67 -7.17 18.10 3.30
C TYR A 67 -8.33 18.18 4.29
N SER A 68 -8.30 19.23 5.11
CA SER A 68 -9.33 19.64 6.05
C SER A 68 -9.76 21.08 5.76
N SER A 69 -11.07 21.36 5.78
CA SER A 69 -11.57 22.74 5.63
C SER A 69 -11.32 23.63 6.86
N ALA A 70 -10.98 23.06 8.02
CA ALA A 70 -10.77 23.78 9.27
C ALA A 70 -9.47 23.39 9.97
N ASP A 71 -8.90 24.35 10.73
CA ASP A 71 -7.66 24.17 11.49
C ASP A 71 -7.92 23.55 12.86
N THR A 72 -8.36 22.29 12.86
CA THR A 72 -8.57 21.55 14.11
C THR A 72 -7.54 20.44 14.25
N ALA A 73 -7.28 20.04 15.50
CA ALA A 73 -6.56 18.81 15.77
C ALA A 73 -7.33 17.64 15.15
N GLN A 74 -6.62 16.78 14.45
CA GLN A 74 -7.15 15.60 13.77
C GLN A 74 -6.21 14.43 13.99
N LYS A 75 -6.73 13.24 13.75
CA LYS A 75 -6.03 11.98 13.92
C LYS A 75 -6.28 11.08 12.73
N LEU A 76 -5.36 10.15 12.54
CA LEU A 76 -5.60 8.91 11.83
C LEU A 76 -5.87 7.83 12.86
N GLN A 77 -7.00 7.14 12.72
CA GLN A 77 -7.34 5.98 13.53
C GLN A 77 -7.25 4.71 12.68
N VAL A 78 -6.58 3.68 13.20
CA VAL A 78 -6.34 2.41 12.50
C VAL A 78 -6.50 1.22 13.44
N ALA A 79 -7.11 0.15 12.93
CA ALA A 79 -7.25 -1.12 13.64
C ALA A 79 -7.17 -2.29 12.65
N PRO A 80 -6.80 -3.51 13.08
CA PRO A 80 -6.99 -4.70 12.27
C PRO A 80 -8.46 -4.77 11.80
N THR A 81 -8.68 -5.03 10.51
CA THR A 81 -10.04 -5.05 9.93
C THR A 81 -10.94 -6.06 10.64
N SER A 82 -10.39 -7.17 11.13
CA SER A 82 -11.11 -8.18 11.93
C SER A 82 -11.65 -7.67 13.27
N ALA A 83 -11.13 -6.56 13.79
CA ALA A 83 -11.59 -5.92 15.03
C ALA A 83 -12.66 -4.84 14.78
N VAL A 84 -12.90 -4.45 13.52
CA VAL A 84 -13.93 -3.46 13.17
C VAL A 84 -15.25 -4.19 12.93
N VAL A 85 -16.24 -3.92 13.77
CA VAL A 85 -17.55 -4.59 13.73
C VAL A 85 -18.62 -3.59 13.34
N ASN A 86 -19.37 -3.87 12.27
CA ASN A 86 -20.41 -2.98 11.74
C ASN A 86 -19.93 -1.54 11.46
N GLY A 87 -18.65 -1.37 11.09
CA GLY A 87 -18.04 -0.05 10.83
C GLY A 87 -17.54 0.68 12.09
N GLU A 88 -17.74 0.12 13.28
CA GLU A 88 -17.25 0.70 14.53
C GLU A 88 -15.85 0.19 14.86
N PHE A 89 -14.95 1.13 15.13
CA PHE A 89 -13.58 0.84 15.56
C PHE A 89 -13.56 0.45 17.05
N PRO A 90 -12.67 -0.46 17.46
CA PRO A 90 -12.58 -0.85 18.87
C PRO A 90 -12.01 0.28 19.73
N ALA A 91 -12.27 0.25 21.03
CA ALA A 91 -11.83 1.29 21.97
C ALA A 91 -10.30 1.43 22.09
N ASP A 92 -9.56 0.37 21.75
CA ASP A 92 -8.10 0.31 21.72
C ASP A 92 -7.53 0.46 20.30
N ALA A 93 -8.31 0.95 19.34
CA ALA A 93 -7.80 1.34 18.03
C ALA A 93 -6.61 2.31 18.16
N ALA A 94 -5.60 2.12 17.32
CA ALA A 94 -4.41 2.96 17.36
C ALA A 94 -4.72 4.33 16.74
N ASP A 95 -4.40 5.38 17.49
CA ASP A 95 -4.53 6.76 17.09
C ASP A 95 -3.15 7.36 16.79
N PHE A 96 -3.02 8.02 15.64
CA PHE A 96 -1.83 8.75 15.23
C PHE A 96 -2.21 10.22 15.02
N ASP A 97 -1.61 11.12 15.80
CA ASP A 97 -1.89 12.55 15.68
C ASP A 97 -1.46 13.09 14.32
N ALA A 98 -2.34 13.88 13.70
CA ALA A 98 -2.07 14.50 12.42
C ALA A 98 -1.26 15.79 12.58
N THR A 99 -0.24 15.96 11.74
CA THR A 99 0.51 17.20 11.57
C THR A 99 0.17 17.84 10.23
N GLY A 100 0.42 19.14 10.08
CA GLY A 100 0.16 19.84 8.83
C GLY A 100 0.05 21.35 9.01
N ALA A 101 -0.28 22.06 7.94
CA ALA A 101 -0.31 23.52 7.92
C ALA A 101 -1.47 24.04 7.06
N VAL A 102 -1.61 25.37 7.00
CA VAL A 102 -2.52 26.02 6.06
C VAL A 102 -2.08 25.71 4.62
N ASN A 103 -3.05 25.41 3.76
CA ASN A 103 -2.79 25.29 2.34
C ASN A 103 -2.50 26.67 1.77
N ILE A 104 -1.28 26.81 1.24
CA ILE A 104 -0.80 28.00 0.54
C ILE A 104 -1.12 27.91 -0.97
N ALA A 105 -1.49 26.71 -1.46
CA ALA A 105 -2.11 26.55 -2.76
C ALA A 105 -3.55 27.10 -2.77
N THR A 106 -4.11 27.30 -3.97
CA THR A 106 -5.40 27.95 -4.25
C THR A 106 -6.64 27.30 -3.61
N SER A 107 -6.51 26.16 -2.92
CA SER A 107 -7.62 25.44 -2.28
C SER A 107 -8.24 26.15 -1.07
N GLY A 108 -7.46 26.96 -0.35
CA GLY A 108 -7.76 27.28 1.05
C GLY A 108 -7.77 26.02 1.93
N GLY A 109 -8.12 26.14 3.21
CA GLY A 109 -8.12 25.01 4.14
C GLY A 109 -6.70 24.62 4.61
N PHE A 110 -6.54 23.37 5.00
CA PHE A 110 -5.35 22.87 5.69
C PHE A 110 -4.99 21.46 5.25
N ASN A 111 -3.71 21.19 4.97
CA ASN A 111 -3.25 19.83 4.78
C ASN A 111 -3.00 19.17 6.13
N ARG A 112 -3.15 17.85 6.14
CA ARG A 112 -2.94 16.99 7.29
C ARG A 112 -2.28 15.71 6.81
N HIS A 113 -1.39 15.19 7.63
CA HIS A 113 -0.79 13.89 7.42
C HIS A 113 -0.48 13.21 8.74
N ALA A 114 -0.45 11.88 8.71
CA ALA A 114 -0.03 11.04 9.82
C ALA A 114 0.73 9.83 9.27
N THR A 115 1.68 9.32 10.06
CA THR A 115 2.43 8.10 9.75
C THR A 115 1.97 6.99 10.68
N ILE A 116 1.38 5.96 10.09
CA ILE A 116 1.10 4.70 10.78
C ILE A 116 2.43 3.97 10.99
N THR A 117 2.66 3.47 12.20
CA THR A 117 3.84 2.67 12.54
C THR A 117 3.42 1.38 13.26
N GLY A 118 4.34 0.40 13.31
CA GLY A 118 4.10 -0.85 14.02
C GLY A 118 3.08 -1.76 13.33
N LEU A 119 2.95 -1.65 12.01
CA LEU A 119 2.15 -2.59 11.22
C LEU A 119 2.74 -4.00 11.34
N LYS A 120 1.85 -4.99 11.33
CA LYS A 120 2.21 -6.42 11.36
C LYS A 120 2.09 -7.01 9.96
N GLU A 121 2.86 -8.05 9.69
CA GLU A 121 2.77 -8.83 8.45
C GLU A 121 1.37 -9.41 8.26
N HIS A 122 1.00 -9.68 7.01
CA HIS A 122 -0.23 -10.40 6.63
C HIS A 122 -1.52 -9.91 7.29
N THR A 123 -1.62 -8.62 7.58
CA THR A 123 -2.72 -8.05 8.35
C THR A 123 -3.51 -7.08 7.48
N ALA A 124 -4.82 -7.32 7.38
CA ALA A 124 -5.75 -6.34 6.85
C ALA A 124 -6.03 -5.28 7.91
N TYR A 125 -5.92 -4.01 7.54
CA TYR A 125 -6.17 -2.86 8.39
C TYR A 125 -7.29 -2.01 7.82
N SER A 126 -8.17 -1.54 8.70
CA SER A 126 -9.14 -0.50 8.41
C SER A 126 -8.67 0.79 9.05
N TYR A 127 -8.81 1.92 8.34
CA TYR A 127 -8.42 3.24 8.84
C TYR A 127 -9.43 4.32 8.46
N ARG A 128 -9.43 5.40 9.24
CA ARG A 128 -10.19 6.63 8.99
C ARG A 128 -9.40 7.83 9.50
N VAL A 129 -9.67 9.01 8.95
CA VAL A 129 -9.01 10.26 9.37
C VAL A 129 -10.06 11.28 9.79
N GLY A 130 -9.70 12.20 10.69
CA GLY A 130 -10.62 13.25 11.15
C GLY A 130 -10.53 13.45 12.65
N THR A 131 -11.66 13.66 13.30
CA THR A 131 -11.76 13.87 14.75
C THR A 131 -13.01 13.20 15.28
N GLU A 132 -13.11 13.07 16.61
CA GLU A 132 -14.26 12.44 17.25
C GLU A 132 -15.58 13.12 16.83
N GLY A 133 -16.57 12.32 16.43
CA GLY A 133 -17.83 12.81 15.86
C GLY A 133 -17.77 13.36 14.42
N ASN A 134 -16.59 13.44 13.80
CA ASN A 134 -16.42 13.89 12.41
C ASN A 134 -15.26 13.13 11.72
N TRP A 135 -15.50 11.85 11.43
CA TRP A 135 -14.58 10.97 10.73
C TRP A 135 -14.87 10.94 9.24
N SER A 136 -13.83 10.71 8.44
CA SER A 136 -13.97 10.31 7.04
C SER A 136 -14.72 8.97 6.90
N SER A 137 -15.07 8.61 5.67
CA SER A 137 -15.33 7.20 5.33
C SER A 137 -14.18 6.30 5.80
N THR A 138 -14.49 5.05 6.11
CA THR A 138 -13.49 4.03 6.42
C THR A 138 -12.89 3.49 5.14
N TYR A 139 -11.56 3.42 5.11
CA TYR A 139 -10.76 2.82 4.06
C TYR A 139 -10.00 1.61 4.62
N SER A 140 -9.41 0.81 3.74
CA SER A 140 -8.65 -0.37 4.17
C SER A 140 -7.47 -0.64 3.27
N PHE A 141 -6.40 -1.16 3.85
CA PHE A 141 -5.23 -1.69 3.14
C PHE A 141 -4.80 -3.01 3.78
N LYS A 142 -3.91 -3.74 3.12
CA LYS A 142 -3.39 -5.00 3.62
C LYS A 142 -1.86 -5.01 3.53
N THR A 143 -1.21 -5.43 4.61
CA THR A 143 0.21 -5.78 4.61
C THR A 143 0.41 -7.23 4.16
N GLN A 144 1.54 -7.51 3.52
CA GLN A 144 1.96 -8.87 3.16
C GLN A 144 3.08 -9.34 4.11
N ASP A 145 3.81 -10.40 3.74
CA ASP A 145 5.13 -10.68 4.33
C ASP A 145 6.02 -9.44 4.22
N PHE A 146 6.84 -9.15 5.23
CA PHE A 146 7.80 -8.05 5.16
C PHE A 146 9.11 -8.45 4.47
N GLU A 147 9.21 -9.70 4.03
CA GLU A 147 10.38 -10.25 3.36
C GLU A 147 9.98 -11.02 2.10
N GLY A 148 10.96 -11.26 1.22
CA GLY A 148 10.79 -12.08 0.03
C GLY A 148 10.20 -11.36 -1.18
N ASP A 149 9.80 -12.16 -2.16
CA ASP A 149 9.35 -11.70 -3.47
C ASP A 149 8.09 -10.82 -3.36
N TYR A 150 8.03 -9.77 -4.19
CA TYR A 150 6.85 -8.90 -4.29
C TYR A 150 6.80 -8.22 -5.65
N ASP A 151 5.66 -7.62 -5.96
CA ASP A 151 5.45 -6.87 -7.20
C ASP A 151 5.12 -5.41 -6.88
N PHE A 152 5.60 -4.49 -7.70
CA PHE A 152 5.14 -3.10 -7.69
C PHE A 152 4.78 -2.62 -9.09
N LEU A 153 3.89 -1.62 -9.15
CA LEU A 153 3.42 -1.05 -10.40
C LEU A 153 3.94 0.38 -10.53
N PHE A 154 4.43 0.73 -11.71
CA PHE A 154 4.99 2.04 -12.04
C PHE A 154 4.16 2.70 -13.15
N PHE A 155 3.80 3.97 -12.96
CA PHE A 155 2.92 4.71 -13.86
C PHE A 155 3.60 6.00 -14.33
N GLY A 156 3.72 6.18 -15.65
CA GLY A 156 4.19 7.42 -16.26
C GLY A 156 3.05 8.42 -16.44
N ASP A 157 3.30 9.68 -16.09
CA ASP A 157 2.57 10.86 -16.56
C ASP A 157 1.04 10.71 -16.67
N PRO A 158 0.30 10.52 -15.55
CA PRO A 158 -1.14 10.70 -15.56
C PRO A 158 -1.53 12.10 -16.05
N GLN A 159 -0.72 13.12 -15.72
CA GLN A 159 -0.79 14.51 -16.16
C GLN A 159 -2.23 14.99 -16.40
N ILE A 160 -3.03 14.92 -15.34
CA ILE A 160 -4.46 15.17 -15.42
C ILE A 160 -4.71 16.63 -15.79
N GLY A 161 -5.44 16.85 -16.89
CA GLY A 161 -5.72 18.16 -17.47
C GLY A 161 -4.97 18.45 -18.77
N SER A 162 -4.01 17.61 -19.17
CA SER A 162 -3.15 17.87 -20.33
C SER A 162 -3.93 17.88 -21.65
N SER A 163 -4.90 16.99 -21.79
CA SER A 163 -5.72 16.89 -23.00
C SER A 163 -6.72 18.04 -23.16
N GLY A 164 -6.86 18.89 -22.13
CA GLY A 164 -7.93 19.89 -22.04
C GLY A 164 -9.31 19.31 -21.70
N ASN A 165 -9.47 17.98 -21.59
CA ASN A 165 -10.69 17.32 -21.16
C ASN A 165 -10.48 16.56 -19.84
N LEU A 166 -10.75 17.25 -18.74
CA LEU A 166 -10.56 16.72 -17.39
C LEU A 166 -11.31 15.42 -17.12
N ALA A 167 -12.53 15.27 -17.65
CA ALA A 167 -13.35 14.08 -17.42
C ALA A 167 -12.78 12.84 -18.14
N GLN A 168 -12.25 13.02 -19.35
CA GLN A 168 -11.61 11.94 -20.11
C GLN A 168 -10.26 11.55 -19.48
N ASP A 169 -9.45 12.53 -19.05
CA ASP A 169 -8.19 12.27 -18.35
C ASP A 169 -8.43 11.49 -17.05
N GLN A 170 -9.44 11.89 -16.26
CA GLN A 170 -9.86 11.18 -15.05
C GLN A 170 -10.29 9.75 -15.38
N ALA A 171 -11.10 9.56 -16.43
CA ALA A 171 -11.60 8.25 -16.82
C ALA A 171 -10.45 7.32 -17.25
N GLY A 172 -9.51 7.81 -18.07
CA GLY A 172 -8.35 7.05 -18.53
C GLY A 172 -7.40 6.68 -17.38
N TRP A 173 -7.14 7.63 -16.47
CA TRP A 173 -6.31 7.35 -15.30
C TRP A 173 -6.96 6.32 -14.37
N LYS A 174 -8.24 6.51 -14.03
CA LYS A 174 -8.96 5.58 -13.16
C LYS A 174 -9.03 4.17 -13.75
N ASP A 175 -9.32 4.08 -15.04
CA ASP A 175 -9.38 2.80 -15.73
C ASP A 175 -8.00 2.11 -15.74
N THR A 176 -6.90 2.85 -15.94
CA THR A 176 -5.55 2.28 -15.86
C THR A 176 -5.25 1.68 -14.49
N VAL A 177 -5.55 2.41 -13.40
CA VAL A 177 -5.33 1.92 -12.03
C VAL A 177 -6.19 0.69 -11.74
N ASP A 178 -7.46 0.70 -12.16
CA ASP A 178 -8.39 -0.41 -11.92
C ASP A 178 -7.96 -1.67 -12.69
N VAL A 179 -7.63 -1.54 -13.98
CA VAL A 179 -7.17 -2.66 -14.82
C VAL A 179 -5.85 -3.23 -14.31
N SER A 180 -4.87 -2.36 -13.98
CA SER A 180 -3.55 -2.81 -13.56
C SER A 180 -3.61 -3.60 -12.25
N LEU A 181 -4.43 -3.17 -11.30
CA LEU A 181 -4.62 -3.84 -10.01
C LEU A 181 -5.58 -5.03 -10.08
N ALA A 182 -6.52 -5.05 -11.01
CA ALA A 182 -7.31 -6.25 -11.29
C ALA A 182 -6.42 -7.39 -11.84
N ALA A 183 -5.45 -7.05 -12.68
CA ALA A 183 -4.47 -8.01 -13.21
C ALA A 183 -3.36 -8.36 -12.20
N ASN A 184 -3.08 -7.48 -11.23
CA ASN A 184 -2.01 -7.63 -10.25
C ASN A 184 -2.52 -7.36 -8.83
N PRO A 185 -3.43 -8.22 -8.30
CA PRO A 185 -4.07 -7.98 -7.01
C PRO A 185 -3.09 -7.99 -5.83
N ASP A 186 -1.96 -8.68 -5.98
CA ASP A 186 -0.90 -8.84 -4.97
C ASP A 186 0.21 -7.78 -5.07
N ALA A 187 0.09 -6.79 -5.97
CA ALA A 187 1.04 -5.67 -6.01
C ALA A 187 1.07 -4.95 -4.66
N GLU A 188 2.25 -4.68 -4.12
CA GLU A 188 2.37 -4.16 -2.75
C GLU A 188 2.49 -2.63 -2.70
N LEU A 189 2.91 -2.00 -3.79
CA LEU A 189 3.06 -0.54 -3.90
C LEU A 189 2.88 -0.03 -5.33
N LEU A 190 2.47 1.24 -5.42
CA LEU A 190 2.28 1.97 -6.66
C LEU A 190 3.30 3.13 -6.71
N LEU A 191 4.09 3.21 -7.77
CA LEU A 191 5.15 4.20 -7.96
C LEU A 191 4.80 5.14 -9.11
N SER A 192 4.99 6.43 -8.89
CA SER A 192 4.75 7.48 -9.87
C SER A 192 6.02 7.83 -10.65
N GLY A 193 5.90 8.09 -11.95
CA GLY A 193 6.94 8.71 -12.78
C GLY A 193 6.96 10.24 -12.72
N GLY A 194 6.02 10.88 -12.03
CA GLY A 194 5.86 12.34 -12.00
C GLY A 194 4.65 12.82 -12.81
N ASP A 195 4.45 14.14 -12.79
CA ASP A 195 3.36 14.85 -13.46
C ASP A 195 2.00 14.24 -13.14
N GLN A 196 1.58 14.35 -11.88
CA GLN A 196 0.24 13.87 -11.49
C GLN A 196 -0.85 14.71 -12.14
N VAL A 197 -0.62 16.02 -12.21
CA VAL A 197 -1.54 17.02 -12.77
C VAL A 197 -0.82 17.89 -13.79
N GLU A 198 -1.57 18.47 -14.72
CA GLU A 198 -1.03 19.39 -15.74
C GLU A 198 -0.64 20.76 -15.14
N THR A 199 -1.35 21.23 -14.12
CA THR A 199 -1.13 22.54 -13.52
C THR A 199 -1.04 22.41 -12.01
N ALA A 200 0.17 22.61 -11.48
CA ALA A 200 0.54 22.33 -10.10
C ALA A 200 -0.52 22.66 -9.03
N ASN A 201 -1.17 23.83 -9.06
CA ASN A 201 -2.11 24.26 -8.02
C ASN A 201 -3.61 24.15 -8.43
N THR A 202 -3.93 23.52 -9.56
CA THR A 202 -5.32 23.34 -10.00
C THR A 202 -5.96 22.16 -9.28
N GLU A 203 -6.68 22.43 -8.19
CA GLU A 203 -7.26 21.38 -7.34
C GLU A 203 -8.31 20.48 -8.03
N SER A 204 -8.98 20.96 -9.09
CA SER A 204 -9.88 20.08 -9.86
C SER A 204 -9.12 18.96 -10.57
N GLN A 205 -7.88 19.20 -10.98
CA GLN A 205 -7.00 18.19 -11.55
C GLN A 205 -6.52 17.22 -10.46
N TRP A 206 -6.16 17.72 -9.28
CA TRP A 206 -5.82 16.86 -8.13
C TRP A 206 -7.00 15.99 -7.68
N ASN A 207 -8.20 16.54 -7.59
CA ASN A 207 -9.42 15.78 -7.28
C ASN A 207 -9.66 14.65 -8.29
N SER A 208 -9.37 14.91 -9.57
CA SER A 208 -9.50 13.95 -10.66
C SER A 208 -8.39 12.89 -10.62
N PHE A 209 -7.15 13.28 -10.31
CA PHE A 209 -6.04 12.36 -10.06
C PHE A 209 -6.34 11.44 -8.86
N LEU A 210 -6.93 11.98 -7.79
CA LEU A 210 -7.32 11.24 -6.58
C LEU A 210 -8.68 10.53 -6.71
N ALA A 211 -9.29 10.49 -7.89
CA ALA A 211 -10.57 9.81 -8.10
C ALA A 211 -10.51 8.27 -7.88
N PRO A 212 -9.42 7.53 -8.21
CA PRO A 212 -9.39 6.09 -8.00
C PRO A 212 -9.42 5.71 -6.52
N ASP A 213 -10.37 4.88 -6.11
CA ASP A 213 -10.48 4.39 -4.72
C ASP A 213 -9.23 3.61 -4.27
N LYS A 214 -8.55 2.98 -5.24
CA LYS A 214 -7.32 2.20 -5.02
C LYS A 214 -6.16 3.01 -4.44
N LEU A 215 -6.15 4.33 -4.62
CA LEU A 215 -5.16 5.23 -3.97
C LEU A 215 -5.37 5.37 -2.45
N ARG A 216 -6.46 4.82 -1.89
CA ARG A 216 -6.67 4.67 -0.44
C ARG A 216 -6.45 3.23 0.05
N GLN A 217 -6.08 2.32 -0.85
CA GLN A 217 -5.94 0.88 -0.55
C GLN A 217 -4.50 0.39 -0.76
N TYR A 218 -3.80 0.96 -1.75
CA TYR A 218 -2.41 0.64 -2.09
C TYR A 218 -1.53 1.86 -1.85
N PRO A 219 -0.34 1.70 -1.25
CA PRO A 219 0.53 2.83 -0.96
C PRO A 219 1.10 3.43 -2.24
N TRP A 220 0.96 4.75 -2.37
CA TRP A 220 1.50 5.56 -3.46
C TRP A 220 2.88 6.13 -3.09
N ALA A 221 3.86 5.94 -3.96
CA ALA A 221 5.19 6.56 -3.92
C ALA A 221 5.27 7.64 -5.02
N PRO A 222 5.06 8.92 -4.69
CA PRO A 222 5.03 9.99 -5.68
C PRO A 222 6.44 10.41 -6.10
N THR A 223 6.65 10.67 -7.39
CA THR A 223 7.78 11.41 -7.92
C THR A 223 7.27 12.79 -8.31
N ILE A 224 8.07 13.83 -8.11
CA ILE A 224 7.71 15.19 -8.51
C ILE A 224 8.13 15.45 -9.96
N GLY A 225 7.18 15.83 -10.82
CA GLY A 225 7.43 16.23 -12.20
C GLY A 225 7.47 17.74 -12.40
N ASN A 226 7.70 18.19 -13.64
CA ASN A 226 7.79 19.62 -13.95
C ASN A 226 6.43 20.32 -13.95
N HIS A 227 5.33 19.59 -14.08
CA HIS A 227 3.99 20.14 -13.92
C HIS A 227 3.54 20.19 -12.46
N ASP A 228 4.19 19.42 -11.57
CA ASP A 228 3.94 19.43 -10.13
C ASP A 228 4.76 20.52 -9.39
N VAL A 229 6.00 20.79 -9.85
CA VAL A 229 6.98 21.63 -9.14
C VAL A 229 6.59 23.10 -8.99
N GLY A 230 5.80 23.62 -9.94
CA GLY A 230 5.46 25.05 -10.03
C GLY A 230 4.55 25.57 -8.92
N GLY A 231 4.09 24.69 -8.02
CA GLY A 231 3.17 25.00 -6.93
C GLY A 231 3.52 24.23 -5.66
N LYS A 232 2.74 24.45 -4.59
CA LYS A 232 2.94 23.79 -3.29
C LYS A 232 2.01 22.58 -3.09
N ALA A 233 1.04 22.39 -3.99
CA ALA A 233 0.03 21.36 -3.86
C ALA A 233 0.62 19.94 -3.81
N TYR A 234 1.71 19.65 -4.54
CA TYR A 234 2.39 18.35 -4.45
C TYR A 234 2.81 18.02 -3.02
N GLU A 235 3.43 18.97 -2.32
CA GLU A 235 3.83 18.79 -0.91
C GLU A 235 2.65 18.81 0.08
N GLN A 236 1.51 19.34 -0.35
CA GLN A 236 0.30 19.39 0.47
C GLN A 236 -0.52 18.11 0.33
N HIS A 237 -0.54 17.50 -0.86
CA HIS A 237 -1.19 16.23 -1.16
C HIS A 237 -0.34 15.01 -0.78
N PHE A 238 0.98 15.15 -0.66
CA PHE A 238 1.87 14.04 -0.36
C PHE A 238 2.81 14.27 0.81
N THR A 239 2.88 13.27 1.69
CA THR A 239 3.94 13.09 2.69
C THR A 239 4.76 11.86 2.36
N THR A 240 6.06 12.06 2.21
CA THR A 240 7.05 11.03 1.86
C THR A 240 7.99 10.76 3.03
N PRO A 241 8.47 9.51 3.21
CA PRO A 241 9.40 9.16 4.28
C PRO A 241 10.80 9.74 4.01
N ASN A 242 11.64 9.91 5.05
CA ASN A 242 13.06 10.28 4.93
C ASN A 242 13.38 11.42 3.94
N THR A 243 12.50 12.42 3.85
CA THR A 243 12.61 13.46 2.83
C THR A 243 13.59 14.55 3.24
N ASP A 244 14.56 14.82 2.38
CA ASP A 244 15.45 15.98 2.49
C ASP A 244 14.81 17.17 1.76
N ARG A 245 14.44 18.18 2.54
CA ARG A 245 13.83 19.43 2.07
C ARG A 245 14.86 20.58 2.01
N SER A 246 16.15 20.27 1.92
CA SER A 246 17.20 21.28 1.85
C SER A 246 17.12 22.09 0.56
N ALA A 247 17.50 23.37 0.66
CA ALA A 247 17.48 24.33 -0.45
C ALA A 247 18.06 23.81 -1.78
N PRO A 248 19.21 23.09 -1.80
CA PRO A 248 19.77 22.54 -3.04
C PRO A 248 18.83 21.62 -3.84
N LEU A 249 17.86 20.99 -3.19
CA LEU A 249 16.92 20.04 -3.80
C LEU A 249 15.62 20.70 -4.30
N TYR A 250 15.56 22.03 -4.28
CA TYR A 250 14.50 22.85 -4.86
C TYR A 250 15.01 23.56 -6.11
N SER A 251 14.21 23.61 -7.16
CA SER A 251 14.57 24.26 -8.43
C SER A 251 14.98 25.73 -8.25
N ASN A 252 14.32 26.43 -7.32
CA ASN A 252 14.59 27.82 -6.98
C ASN A 252 15.50 28.03 -5.76
N GLY A 253 16.03 26.96 -5.16
CA GLY A 253 16.88 27.08 -3.97
C GLY A 253 16.15 27.45 -2.68
N ASN A 254 14.82 27.44 -2.65
CA ASN A 254 14.06 27.98 -1.52
C ASN A 254 12.91 27.05 -1.09
N PRO A 255 13.11 26.25 -0.02
CA PRO A 255 12.08 25.32 0.47
C PRO A 255 10.88 26.02 1.10
N THR A 256 11.04 27.29 1.50
CA THR A 256 9.96 28.12 2.08
C THR A 256 9.10 28.82 1.05
N SER A 257 9.44 28.69 -0.24
CA SER A 257 8.68 29.29 -1.33
C SER A 257 7.38 28.53 -1.63
N ASN A 258 6.60 29.04 -2.59
CA ASN A 258 5.36 28.40 -3.05
C ASN A 258 5.59 27.30 -4.10
N THR A 259 6.81 26.78 -4.22
CA THR A 259 7.13 25.64 -5.08
C THR A 259 7.41 24.40 -4.23
N SER A 260 7.21 23.24 -4.83
CA SER A 260 7.53 21.95 -4.25
C SER A 260 8.93 21.48 -4.65
N GLY A 261 9.51 20.57 -3.88
CA GLY A 261 10.83 20.00 -4.17
C GLY A 261 11.30 19.01 -3.10
N GLY A 262 12.60 18.71 -3.08
CA GLY A 262 13.18 17.74 -2.14
C GLY A 262 13.28 16.33 -2.72
N ASP A 263 14.21 15.56 -2.14
CA ASP A 263 14.47 14.16 -2.50
C ASP A 263 14.11 13.27 -1.31
N TYR A 264 13.76 12.01 -1.55
CA TYR A 264 13.43 11.09 -0.47
C TYR A 264 13.85 9.65 -0.78
N TRP A 265 13.88 8.81 0.25
CA TRP A 265 14.22 7.40 0.10
C TRP A 265 13.42 6.52 1.08
N TYR A 266 13.30 5.25 0.74
CA TYR A 266 12.74 4.22 1.61
C TYR A 266 13.31 2.86 1.22
N ILE A 267 13.29 1.92 2.15
CA ILE A 267 13.59 0.52 1.87
C ILE A 267 12.27 -0.23 1.91
N TYR A 268 11.98 -1.00 0.87
CA TYR A 268 10.85 -1.93 0.85
C TYR A 268 11.36 -3.30 0.44
N LYS A 269 11.38 -4.21 1.41
CA LYS A 269 12.02 -5.52 1.44
C LYS A 269 13.47 -5.39 1.00
N ASP A 270 13.84 -6.15 -0.02
CA ASP A 270 15.18 -6.19 -0.58
C ASP A 270 15.54 -4.99 -1.50
N VAL A 271 14.74 -3.91 -1.54
CA VAL A 271 14.94 -2.79 -2.49
C VAL A 271 15.07 -1.45 -1.77
N LEU A 272 16.18 -0.75 -2.04
CA LEU A 272 16.37 0.65 -1.70
C LEU A 272 15.84 1.52 -2.84
N PHE A 273 14.76 2.24 -2.58
CA PHE A 273 14.20 3.23 -3.48
C PHE A 273 14.73 4.63 -3.16
N ILE A 274 15.23 5.33 -4.17
CA ILE A 274 15.69 6.73 -4.04
C ILE A 274 14.98 7.58 -5.09
N ASN A 275 14.21 8.56 -4.63
CA ASN A 275 13.38 9.41 -5.46
C ASN A 275 13.93 10.84 -5.50
N LEU A 276 14.12 11.39 -6.70
CA LEU A 276 14.78 12.69 -6.89
C LEU A 276 13.86 13.72 -7.53
N ASN A 277 13.91 14.95 -7.01
CA ASN A 277 13.34 16.11 -7.66
C ASN A 277 14.23 16.58 -8.82
N SER A 278 14.12 15.93 -9.97
CA SER A 278 14.87 16.28 -11.18
C SER A 278 14.59 17.70 -11.73
N ASN A 279 13.69 18.48 -11.13
CA ASN A 279 13.50 19.90 -11.46
C ASN A 279 14.61 20.82 -10.89
N SER A 280 15.40 20.35 -9.93
CA SER A 280 16.61 21.08 -9.48
C SER A 280 17.81 20.68 -10.34
N TYR A 281 17.94 21.29 -11.51
CA TYR A 281 19.03 20.98 -12.46
C TYR A 281 20.01 22.13 -12.69
N ALA A 282 19.54 23.38 -12.66
CA ALA A 282 20.37 24.56 -12.94
C ALA A 282 20.72 25.32 -11.64
N THR A 283 21.98 25.24 -11.20
CA THR A 283 22.46 25.95 -10.00
C THR A 283 22.31 27.47 -10.10
N SER A 284 22.36 28.03 -11.31
CA SER A 284 22.14 29.46 -11.55
C SER A 284 20.71 29.92 -11.23
N GLN A 285 19.75 29.01 -11.06
CA GLN A 285 18.37 29.32 -10.70
C GLN A 285 18.12 29.29 -9.18
N GLY A 286 19.15 29.03 -8.36
CA GLY A 286 19.10 29.05 -6.90
C GLY A 286 19.22 27.66 -6.25
N GLY A 287 18.90 26.59 -6.98
CA GLY A 287 19.07 25.21 -6.53
C GLY A 287 20.52 24.72 -6.50
N GLY A 288 20.68 23.45 -6.15
CA GLY A 288 21.97 22.74 -6.12
C GLY A 288 22.29 21.97 -7.40
N GLY A 289 21.30 21.80 -8.27
CA GLY A 289 21.46 21.10 -9.54
C GLY A 289 21.79 19.62 -9.36
N ASP A 290 22.27 19.02 -10.44
CA ASP A 290 22.63 17.59 -10.50
C ASP A 290 23.70 17.20 -9.46
N ALA A 291 24.61 18.11 -9.11
CA ALA A 291 25.64 17.86 -8.09
C ALA A 291 25.05 17.61 -6.69
N ALA A 292 23.95 18.29 -6.34
CA ALA A 292 23.27 18.05 -5.06
C ALA A 292 22.58 16.68 -5.04
N HIS A 293 21.91 16.31 -6.14
CA HIS A 293 21.28 15.00 -6.28
C HIS A 293 22.31 13.86 -6.25
N ILE A 294 23.42 13.97 -7.00
CA ILE A 294 24.48 12.97 -6.98
C ILE A 294 25.04 12.80 -5.56
N LYS A 295 25.26 13.90 -4.85
CA LYS A 295 25.70 13.85 -3.45
C LYS A 295 24.67 13.13 -2.57
N TYR A 296 23.39 13.48 -2.70
CA TYR A 296 22.31 12.84 -1.96
C TYR A 296 22.25 11.33 -2.19
N VAL A 297 22.23 10.89 -3.46
CA VAL A 297 22.23 9.46 -3.83
C VAL A 297 23.47 8.76 -3.27
N THR A 298 24.64 9.39 -3.38
CA THR A 298 25.90 8.84 -2.83
C THR A 298 25.79 8.63 -1.32
N ASP A 299 25.29 9.63 -0.59
CA ASP A 299 25.17 9.56 0.87
C ASP A 299 24.17 8.48 1.31
N VAL A 300 23.02 8.39 0.63
CA VAL A 300 21.99 7.38 0.91
C VAL A 300 22.51 5.98 0.62
N ILE A 301 23.14 5.74 -0.54
CA ILE A 301 23.69 4.42 -0.89
C ILE A 301 24.84 4.03 0.05
N ASN A 302 25.71 4.96 0.43
CA ASN A 302 26.79 4.66 1.37
C ASN A 302 26.27 4.28 2.76
N GLN A 303 25.14 4.84 3.19
CA GLN A 303 24.56 4.58 4.50
C GLN A 303 23.67 3.33 4.50
N HIS A 304 22.86 3.14 3.45
CA HIS A 304 21.74 2.20 3.45
C HIS A 304 21.82 1.16 2.32
N GLY A 305 22.73 1.30 1.36
CA GLY A 305 22.83 0.41 0.21
C GLY A 305 23.21 -1.04 0.56
N ALA A 306 23.76 -1.28 1.76
CA ALA A 306 24.05 -2.62 2.26
C ALA A 306 22.83 -3.32 2.90
N GLU A 307 21.74 -2.59 3.13
CA GLU A 307 20.49 -3.11 3.68
C GLU A 307 19.56 -3.66 2.57
N ALA A 308 19.88 -3.41 1.30
CA ALA A 308 19.08 -3.81 0.16
C ALA A 308 19.91 -4.62 -0.85
N LYS A 309 19.24 -5.53 -1.56
CA LYS A 309 19.83 -6.25 -2.72
C LYS A 309 19.82 -5.38 -3.96
N TRP A 310 18.72 -4.65 -4.16
CA TRP A 310 18.46 -3.84 -5.35
C TRP A 310 18.46 -2.35 -5.01
N LYS A 311 18.99 -1.54 -5.90
CA LYS A 311 18.95 -0.08 -5.83
C LYS A 311 18.17 0.45 -7.03
N VAL A 312 16.99 0.99 -6.74
CA VAL A 312 16.07 1.55 -7.74
C VAL A 312 16.01 3.06 -7.55
N LEU A 313 16.35 3.80 -8.61
CA LEU A 313 16.16 5.25 -8.63
C LEU A 313 14.90 5.60 -9.39
N THR A 314 14.22 6.66 -8.96
CA THR A 314 13.08 7.22 -9.68
C THR A 314 13.19 8.73 -9.75
N TYR A 315 13.08 9.27 -10.95
CA TYR A 315 13.03 10.71 -11.16
C TYR A 315 12.37 11.01 -12.49
N HIS A 316 11.77 12.19 -12.60
CA HIS A 316 10.82 12.47 -13.68
C HIS A 316 11.43 12.54 -15.08
N HIS A 317 12.42 13.41 -15.31
CA HIS A 317 12.93 13.71 -16.66
C HIS A 317 13.63 12.51 -17.30
N ALA A 318 13.15 12.04 -18.46
CA ALA A 318 13.68 10.91 -19.22
C ALA A 318 15.00 11.22 -19.95
N ILE A 319 16.13 10.89 -19.32
CA ILE A 319 17.46 11.16 -19.90
C ILE A 319 17.72 10.34 -21.16
N TYR A 320 17.05 9.21 -21.36
CA TYR A 320 17.10 8.38 -22.57
C TYR A 320 15.79 8.42 -23.37
N SER A 321 15.16 9.60 -23.39
CA SER A 321 13.97 9.92 -24.18
C SER A 321 14.09 9.49 -25.66
N PRO A 322 13.11 8.73 -26.20
CA PRO A 322 13.00 8.45 -27.64
C PRO A 322 12.27 9.55 -28.44
N ALA A 323 11.63 10.52 -27.78
CA ALA A 323 10.70 11.45 -28.41
C ALA A 323 11.14 12.91 -28.28
N SER A 324 10.23 13.78 -27.83
CA SER A 324 10.37 15.24 -27.87
C SER A 324 11.53 15.74 -27.02
N HIS A 325 11.85 15.04 -25.93
CA HIS A 325 12.82 15.49 -24.94
C HIS A 325 14.25 14.94 -25.13
N ALA A 326 14.49 14.21 -26.23
CA ALA A 326 15.79 13.59 -26.51
C ALA A 326 16.93 14.63 -26.58
N LYS A 327 16.61 15.85 -27.00
CA LYS A 327 17.58 16.94 -27.24
C LYS A 327 17.61 18.00 -26.15
N ASP A 328 16.87 17.82 -25.06
CA ASP A 328 16.82 18.79 -23.98
C ASP A 328 18.19 18.95 -23.32
N GLY A 329 18.48 20.19 -22.93
CA GLY A 329 19.81 20.59 -22.45
C GLY A 329 20.21 19.90 -21.15
N ASP A 330 19.26 19.72 -20.24
CA ASP A 330 19.44 19.02 -18.98
C ASP A 330 19.57 17.51 -19.18
N ASN A 331 18.74 16.89 -20.04
CA ASN A 331 18.87 15.47 -20.40
C ASN A 331 20.25 15.15 -20.99
N LYS A 332 20.79 16.05 -21.81
CA LYS A 332 22.15 15.99 -22.35
C LYS A 332 23.23 15.96 -21.27
N VAL A 333 23.11 16.79 -20.24
CA VAL A 333 24.07 16.84 -19.13
C VAL A 333 23.94 15.58 -18.27
N ARG A 334 22.72 15.18 -17.92
CA ARG A 334 22.45 14.02 -17.05
C ARG A 334 22.82 12.68 -17.68
N ARG A 335 22.69 12.54 -19.00
CA ARG A 335 23.24 11.37 -19.73
C ARG A 335 24.74 11.21 -19.57
N VAL A 336 25.46 12.23 -19.11
CA VAL A 336 26.86 12.13 -18.70
C VAL A 336 26.91 11.91 -17.19
N ASP A 337 26.46 12.90 -16.42
CA ASP A 337 26.76 12.99 -14.98
C ASP A 337 26.01 11.94 -14.16
N PHE A 338 24.70 11.80 -14.37
CA PHE A 338 23.89 10.79 -13.67
C PHE A 338 24.29 9.38 -14.11
N SER A 339 24.47 9.16 -15.40
CA SER A 339 24.83 7.82 -15.89
C SER A 339 26.15 7.33 -15.32
N ASP A 340 27.17 8.20 -15.21
CA ASP A 340 28.47 7.89 -14.62
C ASP A 340 28.37 7.69 -13.10
N ALA A 341 27.65 8.56 -12.40
CA ALA A 341 27.46 8.44 -10.95
C ALA A 341 26.70 7.16 -10.57
N PHE A 342 25.57 6.88 -11.22
CA PHE A 342 24.71 5.74 -10.91
C PHE A 342 25.39 4.41 -11.24
N SER A 343 26.16 4.36 -12.32
CA SER A 343 27.02 3.20 -12.63
C SER A 343 28.02 2.91 -11.51
N LYS A 344 28.69 3.95 -10.99
CA LYS A 344 29.68 3.81 -9.90
C LYS A 344 29.06 3.43 -8.55
N LEU A 345 27.82 3.87 -8.32
CA LEU A 345 27.08 3.60 -7.09
C LEU A 345 26.33 2.26 -7.10
N GLY A 346 26.41 1.52 -8.22
CA GLY A 346 25.77 0.21 -8.34
C GLY A 346 24.25 0.28 -8.29
N VAL A 347 23.67 1.29 -8.96
CA VAL A 347 22.24 1.38 -9.23
C VAL A 347 21.88 0.33 -10.28
N ASP A 348 20.78 -0.39 -10.08
CA ASP A 348 20.38 -1.49 -10.97
C ASP A 348 19.36 -1.00 -12.01
N LEU A 349 18.37 -0.23 -11.56
CA LEU A 349 17.24 0.23 -12.36
C LEU A 349 16.91 1.69 -12.07
N VAL A 350 16.61 2.42 -13.14
CA VAL A 350 16.14 3.81 -13.10
C VAL A 350 14.78 3.89 -13.80
N LEU A 351 13.79 4.46 -13.11
CA LEU A 351 12.40 4.61 -13.59
C LEU A 351 12.06 6.09 -13.80
N GLN A 352 11.48 6.42 -14.97
CA GLN A 352 11.28 7.80 -15.45
C GLN A 352 9.92 7.97 -16.15
N GLY A 353 9.45 9.21 -16.29
CA GLY A 353 8.25 9.60 -17.04
C GLY A 353 8.61 10.67 -18.09
N HIS A 354 7.90 11.79 -18.09
CA HIS A 354 8.14 13.02 -18.86
C HIS A 354 8.00 12.93 -20.39
N ASP A 355 8.36 11.82 -21.01
CA ASP A 355 8.45 11.71 -22.48
C ASP A 355 7.25 11.02 -23.13
N HIS A 356 6.21 10.66 -22.35
CA HIS A 356 4.91 10.19 -22.82
C HIS A 356 5.02 9.19 -23.98
N SER A 357 6.00 8.30 -23.88
CA SER A 357 6.35 7.25 -24.82
C SER A 357 7.18 6.24 -24.05
N TYR A 358 7.05 4.97 -24.41
CA TYR A 358 7.80 3.94 -23.72
C TYR A 358 9.21 3.84 -24.30
N SER A 359 10.20 3.75 -23.41
CA SER A 359 11.54 3.31 -23.80
C SER A 359 12.21 2.49 -22.72
N ARG A 360 13.06 1.58 -23.18
CA ARG A 360 14.02 0.86 -22.37
C ARG A 360 15.40 1.04 -22.96
N SER A 361 16.36 1.45 -22.13
CA SER A 361 17.76 1.52 -22.55
C SER A 361 18.37 0.13 -22.76
N TYR A 362 19.45 0.06 -23.53
CA TYR A 362 20.45 -1.00 -23.35
C TYR A 362 20.99 -0.97 -21.92
N GLU A 363 21.75 -1.97 -21.50
CA GLU A 363 22.57 -1.81 -20.30
C GLU A 363 23.56 -0.67 -20.50
N ILE A 364 23.47 0.37 -19.65
CA ILE A 364 24.34 1.53 -19.72
C ILE A 364 25.35 1.47 -18.57
N LYS A 365 26.63 1.62 -18.92
CA LYS A 365 27.73 1.76 -17.97
C LYS A 365 28.54 2.99 -18.32
N ASN A 366 28.62 3.93 -17.38
CA ASN A 366 29.35 5.20 -17.52
C ASN A 366 28.98 5.95 -18.82
N GLY A 367 27.69 6.02 -19.12
CA GLY A 367 27.14 6.76 -20.28
C GLY A 367 27.34 6.09 -21.64
N GLN A 368 27.71 4.80 -21.68
CA GLN A 368 27.88 4.00 -22.89
C GLN A 368 27.15 2.66 -22.75
N LYS A 369 26.89 1.96 -23.86
CA LYS A 369 26.43 0.56 -23.78
C LYS A 369 27.49 -0.26 -23.04
N ALA A 370 27.08 -1.00 -22.01
CA ALA A 370 27.95 -1.87 -21.24
C ALA A 370 28.51 -3.01 -22.10
N ASN A 371 27.66 -3.60 -22.92
CA ASN A 371 28.03 -4.58 -23.95
C ASN A 371 27.66 -4.05 -25.36
N PRO A 372 28.65 -3.69 -26.21
CA PRO A 372 28.38 -3.26 -27.57
C PRO A 372 27.63 -4.28 -28.44
N ASP A 373 27.71 -5.57 -28.10
CA ASP A 373 27.09 -6.68 -28.83
C ASP A 373 25.69 -7.04 -28.32
N GLU A 374 25.20 -6.39 -27.25
CA GLU A 374 23.82 -6.57 -26.75
C GLU A 374 22.82 -6.37 -27.90
N LYS A 375 21.86 -7.29 -28.01
CA LYS A 375 20.86 -7.24 -29.09
C LYS A 375 19.68 -6.35 -28.69
N PRO A 376 19.15 -5.52 -29.61
CA PRO A 376 17.91 -4.78 -29.35
C PRO A 376 16.81 -5.74 -28.90
N GLY A 377 16.08 -5.39 -27.85
CA GLY A 377 14.99 -6.21 -27.32
C GLY A 377 15.45 -7.47 -26.57
N ALA A 378 16.71 -7.55 -26.11
CA ALA A 378 17.16 -8.67 -25.28
C ALA A 378 16.27 -8.82 -24.03
N ALA A 379 15.80 -10.05 -23.79
CA ALA A 379 14.86 -10.38 -22.72
C ALA A 379 15.55 -10.74 -21.39
N ASP A 380 16.80 -11.19 -21.44
CA ASP A 380 17.60 -11.52 -20.26
C ASP A 380 18.86 -10.66 -20.27
N LEU A 381 19.01 -9.83 -19.24
CA LEU A 381 20.13 -8.93 -19.05
C LEU A 381 20.93 -9.39 -17.84
N TYR A 382 22.24 -9.53 -18.03
CA TYR A 382 23.20 -9.86 -16.97
C TYR A 382 24.15 -8.69 -16.80
N PRO A 383 23.72 -7.61 -16.12
CA PRO A 383 24.57 -6.46 -15.93
C PRO A 383 25.94 -6.82 -15.39
N GLY A 384 26.98 -6.27 -16.00
CA GLY A 384 28.31 -6.29 -15.40
C GLY A 384 28.36 -5.34 -14.19
N PRO A 385 29.48 -5.29 -13.45
CA PRO A 385 29.63 -4.31 -12.39
C PRO A 385 29.38 -2.88 -12.92
N GLY A 386 28.36 -2.22 -12.38
CA GLY A 386 27.98 -0.84 -12.73
C GLY A 386 27.15 -0.70 -14.01
N GLY A 387 26.52 -1.76 -14.51
CA GLY A 387 25.49 -1.66 -15.53
C GLY A 387 24.15 -1.20 -14.96
N VAL A 388 23.51 -0.23 -15.60
CA VAL A 388 22.25 0.36 -15.17
C VAL A 388 21.23 0.29 -16.31
N ILE A 389 20.00 -0.14 -16.02
CA ILE A 389 18.88 -0.07 -16.98
C ILE A 389 18.03 1.16 -16.69
N TYR A 390 17.63 1.88 -17.73
CA TYR A 390 16.73 3.03 -17.65
C TYR A 390 15.43 2.69 -18.37
N VAL A 391 14.31 2.92 -17.71
CA VAL A 391 12.97 2.72 -18.25
C VAL A 391 12.19 4.03 -18.14
N THR A 392 11.68 4.49 -19.27
CA THR A 392 10.70 5.58 -19.33
C THR A 392 9.32 4.99 -19.60
N ALA A 393 8.37 5.24 -18.71
CA ALA A 393 6.99 4.80 -18.89
C ALA A 393 6.24 5.74 -19.85
N ASN A 394 5.26 5.18 -20.56
CA ASN A 394 4.32 5.95 -21.38
C ASN A 394 3.24 6.61 -20.50
N SER A 395 2.36 7.42 -21.10
CA SER A 395 1.21 8.01 -20.39
C SER A 395 0.26 6.95 -19.85
N ALA A 396 -0.02 7.03 -18.56
CA ALA A 396 -0.95 6.15 -17.85
C ALA A 396 -2.41 6.60 -17.97
N SER A 397 -2.69 7.86 -18.33
CA SER A 397 -4.07 8.39 -18.44
C SER A 397 -4.54 8.54 -19.88
N GLY A 398 -3.61 8.57 -20.84
CA GLY A 398 -3.88 8.89 -22.24
C GLY A 398 -4.22 10.36 -22.45
N SER A 399 -3.84 11.22 -21.50
CA SER A 399 -4.03 12.67 -21.58
C SER A 399 -3.06 13.33 -22.55
N LYS A 400 -1.94 12.68 -22.89
CA LYS A 400 -0.93 13.19 -23.81
C LYS A 400 0.05 12.10 -24.25
N TYR A 401 0.52 12.16 -25.49
CA TYR A 401 1.53 11.28 -26.06
C TYR A 401 2.56 12.05 -26.89
N TYR A 402 3.79 11.53 -27.00
CA TYR A 402 4.78 12.02 -27.96
C TYR A 402 5.17 10.95 -28.98
N ASP A 403 5.25 11.36 -30.24
CA ASP A 403 5.79 10.53 -31.32
C ASP A 403 7.30 10.37 -31.19
N ILE A 404 7.79 9.15 -31.44
CA ILE A 404 9.22 8.86 -31.49
C ILE A 404 9.88 9.73 -32.57
N THR A 405 10.96 10.42 -32.20
CA THR A 405 11.68 11.28 -33.12
C THR A 405 12.88 10.55 -33.72
N LYS A 406 13.33 11.02 -34.89
CA LYS A 406 14.46 10.39 -35.57
C LYS A 406 15.77 10.67 -34.81
N PRO A 407 16.64 9.66 -34.62
CA PRO A 407 17.97 9.86 -34.06
C PRO A 407 18.76 10.94 -34.80
N ASP A 408 19.40 11.81 -34.03
CA ASP A 408 20.12 12.97 -34.54
C ASP A 408 21.25 13.36 -33.59
N SER A 409 22.48 13.30 -34.11
CA SER A 409 23.71 13.66 -33.39
C SER A 409 23.98 15.16 -33.31
N SER A 410 23.09 16.03 -33.81
CA SER A 410 23.29 17.47 -33.74
C SER A 410 23.15 18.02 -32.32
N GLY A 411 24.10 18.86 -31.92
CA GLY A 411 24.06 19.58 -30.63
C GLY A 411 24.14 18.69 -29.39
N THR A 412 24.85 17.56 -29.46
CA THR A 412 24.93 16.56 -28.39
C THR A 412 26.12 16.74 -27.44
N SER A 413 25.96 16.28 -26.19
CA SER A 413 27.03 15.99 -25.22
C SER A 413 27.18 14.47 -25.01
N GLY A 414 28.29 14.04 -24.40
CA GLY A 414 28.55 12.62 -24.14
C GLY A 414 28.61 11.78 -25.41
N ALA A 415 28.08 10.55 -25.37
CA ALA A 415 27.94 9.69 -26.56
C ALA A 415 26.88 10.19 -27.57
N GLY A 416 26.11 11.21 -27.19
CA GLY A 416 25.13 11.90 -28.02
C GLY A 416 23.83 11.15 -28.26
N ASN A 417 23.18 11.47 -29.37
CA ASN A 417 21.81 11.09 -29.72
C ASN A 417 21.75 10.41 -31.10
N GLY A 418 22.86 9.81 -31.52
CA GLY A 418 22.98 9.14 -32.80
C GLY A 418 22.12 7.88 -32.90
N ALA A 419 22.01 7.37 -34.13
CA ALA A 419 21.32 6.13 -34.43
C ALA A 419 22.04 4.91 -33.83
N ASP A 420 21.26 3.90 -33.44
CA ASP A 420 21.77 2.60 -33.03
C ASP A 420 22.34 1.84 -34.24
N PRO A 421 23.60 1.37 -34.20
CA PRO A 421 24.18 0.60 -35.30
C PRO A 421 23.40 -0.67 -35.67
N GLN A 422 22.70 -1.29 -34.70
CA GLN A 422 21.93 -2.52 -34.93
C GLN A 422 20.45 -2.24 -35.30
N ASN A 423 19.95 -1.04 -35.02
CA ASN A 423 18.59 -0.61 -35.38
C ASN A 423 18.57 0.91 -35.68
N PRO A 424 18.94 1.35 -36.91
CA PRO A 424 19.21 2.76 -37.19
C PRO A 424 18.02 3.74 -37.05
N ASN A 425 16.81 3.22 -36.88
CA ASN A 425 15.63 4.03 -36.58
C ASN A 425 15.54 4.42 -35.10
N ASN A 426 16.31 3.73 -34.24
CA ASN A 426 16.34 3.93 -32.81
C ASN A 426 17.56 4.75 -32.37
N TYR A 427 17.45 5.47 -31.26
CA TYR A 427 18.59 6.08 -30.58
C TYR A 427 19.52 5.00 -30.07
N TRP A 428 20.83 5.23 -30.15
CA TRP A 428 21.83 4.22 -29.79
C TRP A 428 21.67 3.68 -28.38
N TYR A 429 21.13 4.47 -27.45
CA TYR A 429 20.95 4.06 -26.05
C TYR A 429 19.68 3.25 -25.81
N ASN A 430 18.71 3.23 -26.74
CA ASN A 430 17.42 2.56 -26.55
C ASN A 430 17.36 1.19 -27.21
N SER A 431 17.26 0.16 -26.36
CA SER A 431 17.06 -1.25 -26.78
C SER A 431 15.64 -1.45 -27.31
N VAL A 432 14.65 -0.81 -26.68
CA VAL A 432 13.25 -0.79 -27.11
C VAL A 432 12.72 0.63 -27.06
N GLN A 433 11.91 0.99 -28.06
CA GLN A 433 11.12 2.22 -28.09
C GLN A 433 9.73 1.87 -28.60
N ASN A 434 8.70 2.41 -27.97
CA ASN A 434 7.33 2.18 -28.40
C ASN A 434 6.48 3.44 -28.21
N GLN A 435 5.74 3.77 -29.27
CA GLN A 435 4.61 4.67 -29.20
C GLN A 435 3.51 4.14 -30.12
N GLU A 436 2.39 3.77 -29.51
CA GLU A 436 1.18 3.30 -30.20
C GLU A 436 -0.06 4.14 -29.84
N HIS A 437 0.13 5.20 -29.07
CA HIS A 437 -0.90 6.11 -28.54
C HIS A 437 -1.94 5.38 -27.68
N VAL A 438 -1.45 4.43 -26.87
CA VAL A 438 -2.22 3.62 -25.93
C VAL A 438 -1.65 3.76 -24.53
N ARG A 439 -2.54 3.77 -23.54
CA ARG A 439 -2.18 3.81 -22.12
C ARG A 439 -1.43 2.54 -21.72
N THR A 440 -0.34 2.69 -20.98
CA THR A 440 0.40 1.57 -20.40
C THR A 440 0.73 1.82 -18.93
N TYR A 441 1.14 0.76 -18.25
CA TYR A 441 1.79 0.80 -16.95
C TYR A 441 2.92 -0.23 -16.95
N VAL A 442 3.92 -0.03 -16.10
CA VAL A 442 5.04 -0.95 -15.94
C VAL A 442 4.83 -1.78 -14.68
N LYS A 443 4.91 -3.11 -14.79
CA LYS A 443 5.00 -4.03 -13.66
C LYS A 443 6.47 -4.35 -13.40
N VAL A 444 6.90 -4.28 -12.14
CA VAL A 444 8.20 -4.78 -11.71
C VAL A 444 8.00 -5.86 -10.66
N GLU A 445 8.42 -7.07 -10.99
CA GLU A 445 8.49 -8.22 -10.10
C GLU A 445 9.87 -8.27 -9.46
N VAL A 446 9.95 -8.04 -8.16
CA VAL A 446 11.17 -8.20 -7.38
C VAL A 446 11.24 -9.66 -6.95
N ARG A 447 12.28 -10.34 -7.44
CA ARG A 447 12.59 -11.73 -7.06
C ARG A 447 13.95 -11.77 -6.39
N ASN A 448 14.21 -12.86 -5.68
CA ASN A 448 15.46 -13.05 -4.96
C ASN A 448 16.73 -12.87 -5.84
N ASP A 449 16.65 -13.17 -7.14
CA ASP A 449 17.78 -13.22 -8.08
C ASP A 449 17.54 -12.51 -9.41
N LYS A 450 16.48 -11.71 -9.49
CA LYS A 450 16.21 -10.85 -10.64
C LYS A 450 15.13 -9.83 -10.37
N LEU A 451 15.12 -8.79 -11.20
CA LEU A 451 13.95 -7.97 -11.45
C LEU A 451 13.32 -8.42 -12.77
N VAL A 452 12.01 -8.68 -12.82
CA VAL A 452 11.28 -8.84 -14.09
C VAL A 452 10.50 -7.54 -14.33
N VAL A 453 10.71 -6.91 -15.47
CA VAL A 453 10.09 -5.63 -15.81
C VAL A 453 9.26 -5.80 -17.06
N GLU A 454 7.99 -5.41 -17.00
CA GLU A 454 7.02 -5.58 -18.07
C GLU A 454 6.25 -4.27 -18.31
N ASP A 455 6.30 -3.71 -19.51
CA ASP A 455 5.38 -2.65 -19.92
C ASP A 455 4.12 -3.30 -20.51
N ILE A 456 2.96 -2.93 -19.96
CA ILE A 456 1.69 -3.62 -20.19
C ILE A 456 0.64 -2.59 -20.58
N ARG A 457 -0.11 -2.89 -21.65
CA ARG A 457 -1.23 -2.04 -22.09
C ARG A 457 -2.35 -2.06 -21.05
N SER A 458 -2.74 -0.89 -20.55
CA SER A 458 -3.97 -0.73 -19.76
C SER A 458 -5.18 -0.34 -20.60
N GLY A 459 -4.98 0.04 -21.86
CA GLY A 459 -6.04 0.45 -22.78
C GLY A 459 -5.88 -0.11 -24.19
N THR A 460 -6.65 0.45 -25.12
CA THR A 460 -6.50 0.30 -26.58
C THR A 460 -6.75 1.68 -27.22
N CYS A 461 -6.96 1.77 -28.54
CA CYS A 461 -7.49 3.01 -29.13
C CYS A 461 -8.92 3.35 -28.67
N ALA A 462 -9.66 2.39 -28.12
CA ALA A 462 -11.00 2.64 -27.61
C ALA A 462 -10.96 3.45 -26.32
N ALA A 463 -12.01 4.26 -26.11
CA ALA A 463 -12.20 5.01 -24.89
C ALA A 463 -12.21 4.08 -23.65
N PRO A 464 -11.67 4.55 -22.49
CA PRO A 464 -11.12 5.89 -22.30
C PRO A 464 -9.69 6.00 -22.84
N ASN A 465 -9.42 7.03 -23.65
CA ASN A 465 -8.10 7.41 -24.16
C ASN A 465 -8.19 8.83 -24.73
N SER A 466 -7.94 9.86 -23.90
CA SER A 466 -8.37 11.23 -24.16
C SER A 466 -7.83 11.81 -25.47
N GLU A 467 -6.51 11.71 -25.72
CA GLU A 467 -5.93 12.24 -26.97
C GLU A 467 -6.48 11.55 -28.22
N VAL A 468 -6.71 10.23 -28.15
CA VAL A 468 -7.27 9.46 -29.27
C VAL A 468 -8.74 9.82 -29.50
N GLU A 469 -9.51 10.00 -28.42
CA GLU A 469 -10.88 10.53 -28.49
C GLU A 469 -10.93 11.94 -29.10
N GLN A 470 -9.86 12.72 -28.97
CA GLN A 470 -9.70 14.06 -29.54
C GLN A 470 -9.06 14.08 -30.94
N GLY A 471 -8.82 12.91 -31.53
CA GLY A 471 -8.41 12.76 -32.93
C GLY A 471 -6.95 12.40 -33.15
N MET A 472 -6.17 12.12 -32.11
CA MET A 472 -4.85 11.50 -32.26
C MET A 472 -4.99 10.13 -32.93
N SER A 473 -4.13 9.85 -33.91
CA SER A 473 -4.14 8.56 -34.58
C SER A 473 -3.74 7.45 -33.62
N CYS A 474 -4.38 6.29 -33.71
CA CYS A 474 -4.00 5.11 -32.96
C CYS A 474 -4.31 3.87 -33.80
N THR A 475 -3.45 2.86 -33.76
CA THR A 475 -3.57 1.64 -34.61
C THR A 475 -3.80 0.36 -33.82
N ASN A 476 -3.73 0.42 -32.50
CA ASN A 476 -3.94 -0.70 -31.59
C ASN A 476 -5.42 -1.08 -31.44
N THR A 477 -5.78 -2.32 -31.75
CA THR A 477 -7.16 -2.79 -31.60
C THR A 477 -7.29 -3.87 -30.54
N ALA A 478 -8.44 -3.95 -29.87
CA ALA A 478 -8.72 -4.96 -28.85
C ALA A 478 -8.54 -6.40 -29.32
N THR A 479 -8.67 -6.67 -30.63
CA THR A 479 -8.41 -8.00 -31.20
C THR A 479 -6.93 -8.24 -31.51
N GLY A 480 -6.19 -7.20 -31.88
CA GLY A 480 -4.75 -7.32 -32.21
C GLY A 480 -3.87 -7.35 -30.97
N GLN A 481 -4.09 -6.40 -30.05
CA GLN A 481 -3.27 -6.14 -28.87
C GLN A 481 -4.20 -5.74 -27.72
N PRO A 482 -4.90 -6.70 -27.09
CA PRO A 482 -5.87 -6.41 -26.04
C PRO A 482 -5.23 -5.76 -24.81
N VAL A 483 -6.07 -5.17 -23.97
CA VAL A 483 -5.71 -4.77 -22.59
C VAL A 483 -5.06 -5.95 -21.87
N GLY A 484 -3.96 -5.69 -21.16
CA GLY A 484 -3.14 -6.70 -20.48
C GLY A 484 -2.07 -7.35 -21.37
N SER A 485 -2.02 -7.04 -22.67
CA SER A 485 -0.93 -7.52 -23.54
C SER A 485 0.36 -6.71 -23.33
N THR A 486 1.49 -7.42 -23.39
CA THR A 486 2.83 -6.87 -23.18
C THR A 486 3.32 -6.03 -24.37
N VAL A 487 3.97 -4.90 -24.08
CA VAL A 487 4.72 -4.07 -25.04
C VAL A 487 6.19 -4.47 -25.04
N ASP A 488 6.78 -4.60 -23.86
CA ASP A 488 8.15 -5.07 -23.64
C ASP A 488 8.22 -5.88 -22.34
N LYS A 489 9.12 -6.87 -22.30
CA LYS A 489 9.39 -7.70 -21.12
C LYS A 489 10.85 -8.09 -21.09
N PHE A 490 11.49 -7.83 -19.95
CA PHE A 490 12.88 -8.20 -19.74
C PHE A 490 13.16 -8.53 -18.28
N GLN A 491 14.29 -9.19 -18.05
CA GLN A 491 14.78 -9.59 -16.75
C GLN A 491 16.16 -8.98 -16.52
N VAL A 492 16.39 -8.45 -15.32
CA VAL A 492 17.68 -7.93 -14.87
C VAL A 492 18.18 -8.83 -13.77
N HIS A 493 19.32 -9.49 -14.00
CA HIS A 493 19.96 -10.34 -13.01
C HIS A 493 21.00 -9.57 -12.19
N PRO A 494 21.25 -9.92 -10.92
CA PRO A 494 22.32 -9.33 -10.15
C PRO A 494 23.66 -9.66 -10.81
N ASN A 495 24.62 -8.74 -10.70
CA ASN A 495 25.98 -9.04 -11.07
C ASN A 495 26.66 -9.93 -10.00
N HIS A 496 26.91 -11.19 -10.32
CA HIS A 496 27.58 -12.16 -9.45
C HIS A 496 29.13 -12.18 -9.60
N GLY A 497 29.70 -11.20 -10.32
CA GLY A 497 31.13 -11.15 -10.59
C GLY A 497 31.57 -12.18 -11.64
N THR A 498 32.80 -12.69 -11.54
CA THR A 498 33.39 -13.63 -12.53
C THR A 498 33.31 -15.09 -12.10
N GLY A 499 32.67 -15.38 -10.96
CA GLY A 499 32.50 -16.73 -10.42
C GLY A 499 31.35 -17.51 -11.08
N GLN A 500 31.20 -18.77 -10.71
CA GLN A 500 30.01 -19.57 -11.00
C GLN A 500 29.22 -19.74 -9.70
N ASP A 501 28.03 -19.16 -9.63
CA ASP A 501 27.14 -19.31 -8.49
C ASP A 501 26.14 -20.44 -8.76
N LEU A 502 25.98 -21.32 -7.76
CA LEU A 502 24.95 -22.36 -7.76
C LEU A 502 23.81 -21.87 -6.86
N GLN A 503 22.69 -21.52 -7.48
CA GLN A 503 21.53 -21.02 -6.76
C GLN A 503 20.49 -22.11 -6.56
N VAL A 504 19.94 -22.18 -5.33
CA VAL A 504 18.75 -22.97 -5.02
C VAL A 504 17.77 -22.07 -4.29
N ASN A 505 16.60 -21.85 -4.89
CA ASN A 505 15.51 -21.14 -4.23
C ASN A 505 14.82 -22.14 -3.30
N VAL A 506 15.01 -21.95 -1.99
CA VAL A 506 14.24 -22.66 -0.97
C VAL A 506 13.11 -21.72 -0.55
N PRO A 507 11.86 -21.95 -0.97
CA PRO A 507 10.76 -21.04 -0.66
C PRO A 507 10.53 -20.96 0.85
N ASN A 508 9.99 -19.82 1.32
CA ASN A 508 9.45 -19.73 2.67
C ASN A 508 8.37 -20.80 2.81
N PRO A 509 8.55 -21.78 3.71
CA PRO A 509 7.54 -22.80 3.85
C PRO A 509 6.35 -22.20 4.60
N ALA A 510 5.14 -22.39 4.06
CA ALA A 510 3.91 -21.94 4.68
C ALA A 510 3.86 -22.29 6.20
N PRO A 511 3.29 -21.41 7.04
CA PRO A 511 3.29 -21.57 8.51
C PRO A 511 2.60 -22.86 9.01
N GLY A 512 1.84 -23.53 8.14
CA GLY A 512 1.01 -24.70 8.43
C GLY A 512 -0.31 -24.32 9.07
N GLU A 513 -1.27 -25.24 9.10
CA GLU A 513 -2.64 -25.06 9.59
C GLU A 513 -3.01 -26.13 10.63
N PHE A 514 -3.85 -25.77 11.58
CA PHE A 514 -4.59 -26.69 12.44
C PHE A 514 -6.05 -26.74 12.03
N GLY A 515 -6.52 -27.92 11.69
CA GLY A 515 -7.89 -28.17 11.26
C GLY A 515 -8.43 -29.43 11.89
N TRP A 516 -9.76 -29.55 11.89
CA TRP A 516 -10.46 -30.75 12.34
C TRP A 516 -11.75 -30.94 11.54
N THR A 517 -12.18 -32.19 11.40
CA THR A 517 -13.41 -32.58 10.69
C THR A 517 -14.07 -33.78 11.35
N ILE A 518 -15.37 -33.97 11.15
CA ILE A 518 -16.11 -35.17 11.59
C ILE A 518 -16.18 -36.13 10.41
N ASP A 519 -15.69 -37.36 10.59
CA ASP A 519 -15.74 -38.42 9.59
C ASP A 519 -17.16 -39.00 9.53
N GLY A 520 -18.00 -38.48 8.62
CA GLY A 520 -19.32 -39.04 8.36
C GLY A 520 -20.23 -38.14 7.52
N TYR A 521 -21.11 -38.75 6.73
CA TYR A 521 -22.09 -38.05 5.87
C TYR A 521 -23.46 -37.84 6.56
N ASN A 522 -23.62 -38.30 7.80
CA ASN A 522 -24.84 -38.15 8.60
C ASN A 522 -24.48 -37.60 9.99
N GLY A 523 -25.08 -36.46 10.36
CA GLY A 523 -24.86 -35.79 11.65
C GLY A 523 -25.54 -36.46 12.85
N LEU A 524 -26.22 -37.58 12.65
CA LEU A 524 -26.88 -38.33 13.73
C LEU A 524 -25.92 -39.33 14.39
N VAL A 525 -25.67 -39.16 15.68
CA VAL A 525 -25.08 -40.17 16.56
C VAL A 525 -26.23 -40.98 17.19
N ASP A 526 -26.36 -42.25 16.82
CA ASP A 526 -27.43 -43.13 17.29
C ASP A 526 -26.93 -44.02 18.45
N LEU A 527 -27.60 -43.92 19.60
CA LEU A 527 -27.35 -44.75 20.79
C LEU A 527 -28.18 -46.06 20.78
N GLY A 528 -29.04 -46.22 19.79
CA GLY A 528 -29.99 -47.33 19.71
C GLY A 528 -31.18 -47.17 20.66
N THR A 529 -31.87 -48.28 20.92
CA THR A 529 -33.01 -48.33 21.85
C THR A 529 -32.54 -48.66 23.26
N ALA A 530 -32.85 -47.79 24.23
CA ALA A 530 -32.51 -48.02 25.62
C ALA A 530 -33.22 -49.25 26.19
N GLN A 531 -32.50 -50.07 26.94
CA GLN A 531 -33.01 -51.28 27.59
C GLN A 531 -33.20 -51.03 29.08
N GLU A 532 -34.33 -51.50 29.60
CA GLU A 532 -34.58 -51.50 31.04
C GLU A 532 -33.67 -52.51 31.74
N ARG A 533 -33.11 -52.13 32.89
CA ARG A 533 -32.28 -53.00 33.73
C ARG A 533 -32.94 -53.16 35.08
N ASN A 534 -33.43 -54.37 35.36
CA ASN A 534 -33.93 -54.79 36.68
C ASN A 534 -35.00 -53.85 37.31
N GLY A 535 -35.71 -53.03 36.51
CA GLY A 535 -36.69 -52.06 37.01
C GLY A 535 -36.08 -50.87 37.77
N ASP A 536 -34.81 -50.52 37.51
CA ASP A 536 -34.10 -49.42 38.17
C ASP A 536 -33.86 -48.24 37.20
N HIS A 537 -33.27 -48.54 36.02
CA HIS A 537 -32.91 -47.52 35.03
C HIS A 537 -32.98 -48.05 33.60
N PHE A 538 -32.91 -47.13 32.64
CA PHE A 538 -32.72 -47.43 31.22
C PHE A 538 -31.28 -47.16 30.78
N GLU A 539 -30.72 -48.06 29.98
CA GLU A 539 -29.35 -48.01 29.47
C GLU A 539 -29.31 -48.04 27.93
N ALA A 540 -28.50 -47.18 27.33
CA ALA A 540 -28.17 -47.21 25.91
C ALA A 540 -26.68 -46.92 25.69
N SER A 541 -26.12 -47.43 24.60
CA SER A 541 -24.71 -47.25 24.26
C SER A 541 -24.53 -46.96 22.77
N GLY A 542 -23.63 -46.05 22.44
CA GLY A 542 -23.28 -45.75 21.06
C GLY A 542 -21.85 -45.25 20.94
N LYS A 543 -21.48 -44.75 19.76
CA LYS A 543 -20.16 -44.18 19.49
C LYS A 543 -20.34 -42.89 18.70
N ILE A 544 -19.52 -41.89 18.98
CA ILE A 544 -19.48 -40.70 18.10
C ILE A 544 -18.88 -41.07 16.74
N ASN A 545 -19.23 -40.30 15.71
CA ASN A 545 -18.47 -40.32 14.46
C ASN A 545 -17.02 -39.90 14.77
N PRO A 546 -16.00 -40.56 14.18
CA PRO A 546 -14.62 -40.19 14.42
C PRO A 546 -14.36 -38.72 14.07
N ILE A 547 -13.49 -38.07 14.82
CA ILE A 547 -13.03 -36.71 14.54
C ILE A 547 -11.61 -36.80 14.02
N THR A 548 -11.40 -36.40 12.76
CA THR A 548 -10.06 -36.26 12.19
C THR A 548 -9.50 -34.90 12.57
N VAL A 549 -8.40 -34.88 13.31
CA VAL A 549 -7.59 -33.69 13.60
C VAL A 549 -6.38 -33.69 12.67
N SER A 550 -6.02 -32.54 12.13
CA SER A 550 -4.81 -32.35 11.33
C SER A 550 -4.06 -31.13 11.84
N ASP A 551 -2.80 -31.31 12.22
CA ASP A 551 -1.92 -30.21 12.58
C ASP A 551 -0.62 -30.25 11.78
N SER A 552 -0.45 -29.24 10.94
CA SER A 552 0.74 -29.04 10.11
C SER A 552 1.57 -27.83 10.55
N ARG A 553 1.14 -27.12 11.60
CA ARG A 553 1.75 -25.86 12.04
C ARG A 553 3.16 -26.06 12.53
N ARG A 554 4.04 -25.12 12.18
CA ARG A 554 5.45 -25.14 12.58
C ARG A 554 5.68 -24.75 14.03
N SER A 555 4.75 -24.01 14.64
CA SER A 555 4.81 -23.61 16.04
C SER A 555 4.71 -24.79 17.00
N LEU A 556 4.15 -25.93 16.55
CA LEU A 556 3.84 -27.10 17.38
C LEU A 556 3.04 -26.70 18.63
N ALA A 557 2.19 -25.68 18.48
CA ALA A 557 1.47 -25.10 19.59
C ALA A 557 0.37 -26.05 20.06
N PRO A 558 0.08 -26.11 21.37
CA PRO A 558 -0.84 -27.09 21.90
C PRO A 558 -2.25 -26.91 21.33
N TRP A 559 -2.98 -28.01 21.29
CA TRP A 559 -4.37 -28.02 20.85
C TRP A 559 -5.21 -28.93 21.74
N SER A 560 -6.51 -28.66 21.80
CA SER A 560 -7.46 -29.52 22.51
C SER A 560 -8.80 -29.57 21.78
N ILE A 561 -9.43 -30.74 21.82
CA ILE A 561 -10.81 -30.97 21.39
C ILE A 561 -11.61 -31.33 22.63
N SER A 562 -12.75 -30.68 22.81
CA SER A 562 -13.70 -30.94 23.89
C SER A 562 -15.12 -31.01 23.35
N ALA A 563 -16.03 -31.60 24.13
CA ALA A 563 -17.45 -31.60 23.80
C ALA A 563 -18.35 -31.49 25.03
N ASP A 564 -19.56 -30.99 24.80
CA ASP A 564 -20.68 -30.99 25.75
C ASP A 564 -21.99 -31.34 25.02
N VAL A 565 -23.01 -31.74 25.78
CA VAL A 565 -24.34 -32.09 25.28
C VAL A 565 -25.41 -31.28 26.01
N GLY A 566 -26.34 -30.73 25.25
CA GLY A 566 -27.54 -30.12 25.81
C GLY A 566 -28.51 -31.17 26.38
N ASP A 567 -29.61 -30.69 26.97
CA ASP A 567 -30.68 -31.58 27.42
C ASP A 567 -31.34 -32.34 26.27
N PHE A 568 -31.66 -33.59 26.53
CA PHE A 568 -32.36 -34.48 25.60
C PHE A 568 -33.85 -34.16 25.61
N LYS A 569 -34.44 -33.94 24.43
CA LYS A 569 -35.85 -33.50 24.28
C LYS A 569 -36.66 -34.38 23.34
N ASP A 570 -37.92 -34.62 23.71
CA ASP A 570 -38.97 -35.23 22.87
C ASP A 570 -40.28 -34.44 23.08
N GLY A 571 -40.55 -33.45 22.22
CA GLY A 571 -41.60 -32.47 22.44
C GLY A 571 -41.37 -31.67 23.73
N ASP A 572 -42.34 -31.69 24.64
CA ASP A 572 -42.25 -31.03 25.96
C ASP A 572 -41.54 -31.88 27.03
N LYS A 573 -41.19 -33.14 26.71
CA LYS A 573 -40.47 -34.02 27.63
C LYS A 573 -38.97 -33.74 27.55
N THR A 574 -38.29 -33.73 28.69
CA THR A 574 -36.84 -33.50 28.75
C THR A 574 -36.16 -34.35 29.81
N PHE A 575 -34.89 -34.68 29.61
CA PHE A 575 -33.98 -35.11 30.67
C PHE A 575 -32.59 -34.50 30.47
N SER A 576 -31.85 -34.39 31.57
CA SER A 576 -30.55 -33.70 31.59
C SER A 576 -29.51 -34.41 30.73
N GLY A 577 -28.72 -33.62 29.98
CA GLY A 577 -27.51 -34.10 29.30
C GLY A 577 -26.47 -34.73 30.24
N SER A 578 -26.58 -34.48 31.55
CA SER A 578 -25.70 -35.05 32.57
C SER A 578 -25.77 -36.56 32.68
N TYR A 579 -26.84 -37.19 32.18
CA TYR A 579 -26.99 -38.64 32.17
C TYR A 579 -26.17 -39.34 31.07
N LEU A 580 -25.57 -38.57 30.16
CA LEU A 580 -24.64 -39.08 29.16
C LEU A 580 -23.21 -38.99 29.71
N GLY A 581 -22.55 -40.14 29.81
CA GLY A 581 -21.11 -40.27 30.03
C GLY A 581 -20.40 -40.67 28.74
N TRP A 582 -19.07 -40.63 28.75
CA TRP A 582 -18.26 -41.07 27.62
C TRP A 582 -16.89 -41.63 28.02
N SER A 583 -16.28 -42.38 27.11
CA SER A 583 -14.90 -42.86 27.21
C SER A 583 -14.15 -42.52 25.94
N PRO A 584 -13.37 -41.42 25.94
CA PRO A 584 -12.55 -41.01 24.80
C PRO A 584 -11.42 -42.00 24.48
N TYR A 585 -11.06 -42.09 23.19
CA TYR A 585 -9.91 -42.84 22.70
C TYR A 585 -9.38 -42.26 21.39
N VAL A 586 -8.13 -42.59 21.07
CA VAL A 586 -7.50 -42.28 19.79
C VAL A 586 -7.58 -43.52 18.90
N LEU A 587 -8.30 -43.44 17.78
CA LEU A 587 -8.41 -44.51 16.78
C LEU A 587 -7.12 -44.62 15.97
N ASP A 588 -6.68 -43.49 15.39
CA ASP A 588 -5.45 -43.41 14.60
C ASP A 588 -4.50 -42.43 15.28
N GLN A 589 -3.33 -42.94 15.67
CA GLN A 589 -2.30 -42.16 16.34
C GLN A 589 -1.61 -41.19 15.38
N GLY A 590 -1.46 -39.95 15.81
CA GLY A 590 -0.79 -38.87 15.09
C GLY A 590 -1.06 -37.52 15.74
N ALA A 591 -0.54 -36.42 15.18
CA ALA A 591 -0.68 -35.07 15.74
C ALA A 591 -0.30 -34.92 17.25
N GLY A 592 0.41 -35.89 17.82
CA GLY A 592 0.64 -36.06 19.27
C GLY A 592 -0.62 -36.16 20.14
N ALA A 593 -1.72 -36.63 19.57
CA ALA A 593 -3.01 -36.74 20.25
C ALA A 593 -2.95 -37.69 21.46
N THR A 594 -3.41 -37.19 22.60
CA THR A 594 -3.65 -37.94 23.83
C THR A 594 -5.13 -37.85 24.17
N SER A 595 -5.77 -38.99 24.44
CA SER A 595 -7.19 -39.05 24.80
C SER A 595 -7.47 -38.33 26.12
N GLY A 596 -8.64 -37.70 26.22
CA GLY A 596 -9.16 -37.17 27.47
C GLY A 596 -9.60 -38.26 28.44
N GLU A 597 -9.94 -37.84 29.66
CA GLU A 597 -10.42 -38.72 30.72
C GLU A 597 -11.83 -39.25 30.44
N SER A 598 -12.10 -40.48 30.89
CA SER A 598 -13.46 -41.02 30.89
C SER A 598 -14.34 -40.29 31.90
N VAL A 599 -15.61 -40.08 31.54
CA VAL A 599 -16.59 -39.38 32.37
C VAL A 599 -17.79 -40.30 32.55
N ALA A 600 -18.11 -40.62 33.80
CA ALA A 600 -19.27 -41.43 34.13
C ALA A 600 -20.59 -40.70 33.83
N SER A 601 -21.67 -41.47 33.70
CA SER A 601 -23.01 -40.90 33.68
C SER A 601 -23.31 -40.28 35.05
N GLY A 602 -23.96 -39.11 35.04
CA GLY A 602 -24.46 -38.48 36.26
C GLY A 602 -25.50 -39.32 37.02
N TYR A 603 -26.01 -40.42 36.44
CA TYR A 603 -26.79 -41.41 37.19
C TYR A 603 -25.91 -42.18 38.19
N ASP A 604 -24.68 -42.50 37.83
CA ASP A 604 -23.80 -43.36 38.62
C ASP A 604 -23.11 -42.61 39.77
N ASP A 605 -22.75 -41.34 39.54
CA ASP A 605 -21.93 -40.55 40.46
C ASP A 605 -22.58 -39.24 40.94
N ASN A 606 -23.83 -38.95 40.54
CA ASN A 606 -24.52 -37.67 40.74
C ASN A 606 -23.74 -36.46 40.17
N GLY A 607 -22.82 -36.72 39.23
CA GLY A 607 -22.00 -35.74 38.56
C GLY A 607 -22.75 -35.01 37.44
N LYS A 608 -21.98 -34.29 36.62
CA LYS A 608 -22.51 -33.49 35.51
C LYS A 608 -22.44 -34.17 34.16
N GLY A 609 -21.89 -35.39 34.06
CA GLY A 609 -21.69 -36.09 32.79
C GLY A 609 -21.15 -35.15 31.70
N LEU A 610 -21.79 -35.19 30.53
CA LEU A 610 -21.52 -34.30 29.40
C LEU A 610 -22.37 -33.02 29.36
N SER A 611 -23.15 -32.67 30.40
CA SER A 611 -23.88 -31.38 30.43
C SER A 611 -22.99 -30.12 30.53
N VAL A 612 -21.68 -30.32 30.57
CA VAL A 612 -20.63 -29.31 30.63
C VAL A 612 -19.44 -29.83 29.83
N SER A 613 -18.61 -28.93 29.31
CA SER A 613 -17.48 -29.30 28.45
C SER A 613 -16.52 -30.30 29.12
N ARG A 614 -16.17 -31.36 28.37
CA ARG A 614 -15.21 -32.41 28.73
C ARG A 614 -14.23 -32.62 27.59
N GLY A 615 -12.97 -32.88 27.95
CA GLY A 615 -11.90 -33.11 26.96
C GLY A 615 -12.09 -34.43 26.23
N LEU A 616 -12.06 -34.39 24.90
CA LEU A 616 -12.01 -35.58 24.04
C LEU A 616 -10.56 -35.99 23.79
N ALA A 617 -9.72 -35.04 23.41
CA ALA A 617 -8.28 -35.24 23.24
C ALA A 617 -7.52 -33.92 23.27
N HIS A 618 -6.20 -33.99 23.44
CA HIS A 618 -5.29 -32.84 23.40
C HIS A 618 -3.92 -33.25 22.88
N ALA A 619 -3.09 -32.26 22.53
CA ALA A 619 -1.66 -32.44 22.37
C ALA A 619 -0.91 -31.29 23.03
N ASP A 620 0.25 -31.62 23.60
CA ASP A 620 1.12 -30.67 24.28
C ASP A 620 2.00 -29.88 23.30
N GLN A 621 2.55 -28.77 23.78
CA GLN A 621 3.56 -28.00 23.04
C GLN A 621 4.71 -28.89 22.56
N GLY A 622 5.08 -28.78 21.29
CA GLY A 622 6.15 -29.59 20.68
C GLY A 622 5.70 -30.96 20.19
N HIS A 623 4.39 -31.23 20.12
CA HIS A 623 3.86 -32.47 19.58
C HIS A 623 4.30 -32.75 18.14
N ALA A 624 4.24 -34.02 17.72
CA ALA A 624 4.48 -34.38 16.33
C ALA A 624 3.38 -33.81 15.43
N ARG A 625 3.75 -33.28 14.26
CA ARG A 625 2.80 -32.87 13.20
C ARG A 625 2.18 -34.10 12.54
N GLY A 626 0.99 -33.94 11.97
CA GLY A 626 0.28 -35.00 11.24
C GLY A 626 -1.21 -35.00 11.52
N GLY A 627 -1.88 -36.11 11.20
CA GLY A 627 -3.30 -36.29 11.47
C GLY A 627 -3.57 -37.36 12.52
N ALA A 628 -4.60 -37.18 13.33
CA ALA A 628 -5.12 -38.18 14.27
C ALA A 628 -6.61 -38.38 14.07
N LYS A 629 -7.12 -39.57 14.42
CA LYS A 629 -8.56 -39.82 14.52
C LYS A 629 -8.96 -40.08 15.95
N LEU A 630 -9.93 -39.32 16.43
CA LEU A 630 -10.44 -39.36 17.80
C LEU A 630 -11.83 -39.98 17.81
N GLY A 631 -12.17 -40.66 18.89
CA GLY A 631 -13.50 -41.20 19.10
C GLY A 631 -13.83 -41.26 20.58
N ALA A 632 -15.08 -41.59 20.86
CA ALA A 632 -15.56 -41.82 22.21
C ALA A 632 -16.72 -42.81 22.18
N ASP A 633 -16.70 -43.74 23.13
CA ASP A 633 -17.84 -44.59 23.42
C ASP A 633 -18.79 -43.81 24.33
N LEU A 634 -20.07 -43.83 24.03
CA LEU A 634 -21.11 -43.12 24.76
C LEU A 634 -21.90 -44.10 25.63
N GLY A 635 -22.12 -43.72 26.89
CA GLY A 635 -22.95 -44.45 27.84
C GLY A 635 -24.06 -43.57 28.37
N LEU A 636 -25.30 -43.86 28.00
CA LEU A 636 -26.48 -43.16 28.52
C LEU A 636 -27.15 -44.03 29.58
N LYS A 637 -27.34 -43.46 30.77
CA LYS A 637 -28.05 -44.10 31.87
C LYS A 637 -29.03 -43.12 32.49
N ILE A 638 -30.32 -43.41 32.38
CA ILE A 638 -31.40 -42.51 32.83
C ILE A 638 -32.34 -43.21 33.81
N PRO A 639 -32.91 -42.49 34.80
CA PRO A 639 -33.89 -43.07 35.72
C PRO A 639 -35.11 -43.66 35.00
N ASP A 640 -35.70 -44.71 35.58
CA ASP A 640 -36.94 -45.33 35.08
C ASP A 640 -38.15 -44.37 35.06
N SER A 641 -38.11 -43.30 35.85
CA SER A 641 -39.10 -42.21 35.89
C SER A 641 -39.15 -41.36 34.61
N VAL A 642 -38.18 -41.48 33.70
CA VAL A 642 -38.20 -40.77 32.41
C VAL A 642 -39.31 -41.35 31.53
N THR A 643 -40.16 -40.46 31.00
CA THR A 643 -41.29 -40.86 30.15
C THR A 643 -40.80 -41.46 28.83
N LYS A 644 -41.46 -42.51 28.32
CA LYS A 644 -41.12 -43.10 27.02
C LYS A 644 -41.24 -42.08 25.87
N GLY A 645 -40.25 -42.03 24.99
CA GLY A 645 -40.16 -41.01 23.94
C GLY A 645 -38.94 -41.15 23.02
N GLY A 646 -38.95 -40.40 21.91
CA GLY A 646 -37.87 -40.32 20.93
C GLY A 646 -36.99 -39.10 21.14
N TYR A 647 -36.05 -39.17 22.09
CA TYR A 647 -35.27 -38.02 22.55
C TYR A 647 -34.11 -37.66 21.61
N ARG A 648 -33.83 -36.36 21.45
CA ARG A 648 -32.68 -35.82 20.73
C ARG A 648 -31.95 -34.75 21.53
N ALA A 649 -30.63 -34.67 21.38
CA ALA A 649 -29.79 -33.61 21.91
C ALA A 649 -28.71 -33.22 20.88
N THR A 650 -28.11 -32.05 21.05
CA THR A 650 -26.97 -31.59 20.24
C THR A 650 -25.68 -31.80 21.03
N LEU A 651 -24.72 -32.50 20.43
CA LEU A 651 -23.34 -32.59 20.91
C LEU A 651 -22.54 -31.43 20.29
N THR A 652 -22.10 -30.48 21.11
CA THR A 652 -21.29 -29.34 20.69
C THR A 652 -19.82 -29.71 20.81
N ILE A 653 -19.05 -29.60 19.72
CA ILE A 653 -17.61 -29.86 19.70
C ILE A 653 -16.88 -28.52 19.63
N THR A 654 -15.91 -28.33 20.53
CA THR A 654 -15.06 -27.13 20.57
C THR A 654 -13.60 -27.54 20.37
N ALA A 655 -12.95 -26.94 19.37
CA ALA A 655 -11.52 -27.06 19.14
C ALA A 655 -10.83 -25.76 19.55
N LEU A 656 -9.81 -25.87 20.39
CA LEU A 656 -8.98 -24.75 20.80
C LEU A 656 -7.56 -24.99 20.34
N SER A 657 -6.93 -23.93 19.86
CA SER A 657 -5.48 -23.88 19.77
C SER A 657 -4.97 -22.48 20.06
N SER A 658 -3.85 -22.44 20.79
CA SER A 658 -3.21 -21.23 21.33
C SER A 658 -1.88 -20.97 20.65
#